data_AF-A0A5J5RHW2-F1
#
_entry.id   AF-A0A5J5RHW2-F1
#
_cell.length_a   1.000
_cell.length_b   1.000
_cell.length_c   1.000
_cell.angle_alpha   90.00
_cell.angle_beta   90.00
_cell.angle_gamma   90.00
#
_symmetry.space_group_name_H-M   'P 1'
#
loop_
_entity.id
_entity.type
_entity.pdbx_description
1 polymer ?
#
loop_
_entity_poly.entity_id
_entity_poly.type
_entity_poly.pdbx_seq_one_letter_code
_entity_poly.pdbx_strand_id
1 'polypeptide(L)'
;MAEVAANNANHPCETPKNVFDFGAFVGDLIVEEDASSDDISLEGLQEELEECKNDDVVANILSKGIKLREYTKGVEHNLRKVELDSIQDYIKESDNLVSLHDQIRDCDSILSQMETLLSGFQVEIGSISSDIKILQEKSMDMGLKLKNRKVAESKLAKFVEDIIVPPRMVDIIVDGEVNDEYMRTLDILSKKLKFVDTDPMVKDSKALKDVQPELEKLRQKAVSKMFDFIVQKLQALRKPKTNIQILQQNVLLKYKYIISFLKEHSKEVHLEVRAAYIDTMNKVLSAHFRAYIQALEKLQLDIATSNDLIGVETRSTSLFSRGREPLKNRSAVFALGERLNVLKEIDQPALIPHIAEASSLKYPYEVLFRSLHKLLMDTATSEYLFCDEFFGEESIFYEIFAGPFAVIDEHFNSILPNCYDAIGLMLMIRIVHQHQLIMSRRRIPCLDSYLDKVNISLWPRFKMVFDMHLSSLRNANVKLLWEDDSHPHYVMRRYAEFTASLIHINVEYGDGQLELNMERLRMAVDELLMKLAKMFSKPKLQIVFLINNCDMTIAVLKEAGPEGGKIQQHFEEMLKSNTGLFVEELLMEHFSDLIKFVKTRASEDPNGSNERPISVSEVEPIVKDFGSRWKGAIELMHKDVITSFSNFLCGMEILRAALTQLLLYYTRLSDCIKRINGGAALNKDLVSISSIMYEIRKYSRTF
;
A
#
# COMPACT_ATOMS: atom_id res chain seq x y z
N MET A 1 20.43 -47.85 3.09
CA MET A 1 21.60 -47.70 2.20
C MET A 1 22.76 -47.34 3.11
N ALA A 2 23.82 -48.13 3.29
CA ALA A 2 24.59 -48.94 2.32
C ALA A 2 25.39 -48.05 1.34
N GLU A 3 26.68 -48.26 1.03
CA GLU A 3 27.71 -49.24 1.51
C GLU A 3 29.11 -48.79 0.96
N VAL A 4 30.32 -49.32 1.25
CA VAL A 4 30.86 -50.43 2.08
C VAL A 4 32.38 -50.17 2.38
N ALA A 5 33.01 -50.94 3.29
CA ALA A 5 34.46 -51.27 3.37
C ALA A 5 35.51 -50.20 3.79
N ALA A 6 36.68 -50.54 4.40
CA ALA A 6 37.11 -51.76 5.14
C ALA A 6 38.48 -51.57 5.88
N ASN A 7 38.82 -52.59 6.70
CA ASN A 7 40.15 -53.05 7.15
C ASN A 7 40.89 -52.38 8.35
N ASN A 8 40.93 -53.16 9.44
CA ASN A 8 42.10 -53.54 10.29
C ASN A 8 42.83 -52.45 11.13
N ALA A 9 43.33 -52.72 12.34
CA ALA A 9 43.69 -54.02 12.95
C ALA A 9 43.51 -54.09 14.49
N ASN A 10 43.72 -55.32 15.01
CA ASN A 10 43.86 -55.83 16.38
C ASN A 10 44.42 -54.85 17.46
N HIS A 11 44.16 -54.97 18.77
CA HIS A 11 43.85 -56.14 19.62
C HIS A 11 42.87 -55.80 20.78
N PRO A 12 42.19 -56.78 21.40
CA PRO A 12 41.45 -56.60 22.66
C PRO A 12 42.37 -56.58 23.89
N CYS A 13 41.91 -55.93 24.97
CA CYS A 13 42.57 -55.93 26.28
C CYS A 13 42.05 -57.09 27.15
N GLU A 14 42.94 -57.89 27.73
CA GLU A 14 42.58 -59.00 28.61
C GLU A 14 42.28 -58.56 30.06
N THR A 15 41.42 -59.31 30.75
CA THR A 15 41.03 -59.03 32.13
C THR A 15 41.96 -59.69 33.15
N PRO A 16 42.20 -59.07 34.32
CA PRO A 16 43.18 -59.57 35.28
C PRO A 16 42.67 -60.75 36.10
N LYS A 17 43.58 -61.68 36.43
CA LYS A 17 43.43 -62.60 37.56
C LYS A 17 44.74 -62.70 38.34
N ASN A 18 44.64 -62.50 39.65
CA ASN A 18 45.71 -62.84 40.60
C ASN A 18 45.80 -64.36 40.74
N VAL A 19 47.00 -64.89 41.00
CA VAL A 19 47.37 -65.59 42.25
C VAL A 19 48.81 -66.15 42.14
N PHE A 20 49.53 -66.06 43.25
CA PHE A 20 50.81 -66.67 43.59
C PHE A 20 51.22 -67.96 42.85
N ASP A 21 52.49 -68.00 42.42
CA ASP A 21 53.47 -68.91 43.02
C ASP A 21 54.89 -68.28 42.94
N PHE A 22 55.77 -68.57 43.90
CA PHE A 22 57.15 -68.06 43.96
C PHE A 22 58.01 -68.94 44.90
N GLY A 23 58.25 -70.20 44.51
CA GLY A 23 58.71 -71.24 45.44
C GLY A 23 59.66 -72.31 44.93
N ALA A 24 60.52 -72.06 43.92
CA ALA A 24 61.56 -73.02 43.51
C ALA A 24 62.73 -72.40 42.71
N PHE A 25 63.86 -72.06 43.38
CA PHE A 25 65.25 -72.39 42.95
C PHE A 25 66.33 -71.85 43.91
N VAL A 26 66.44 -72.44 45.10
CA VAL A 26 67.71 -72.52 45.85
C VAL A 26 67.80 -73.96 46.36
N GLY A 27 68.80 -74.70 45.91
CA GLY A 27 69.09 -76.04 46.41
C GLY A 27 70.37 -76.00 47.24
N ASP A 28 70.34 -76.63 48.41
CA ASP A 28 71.52 -76.84 49.24
C ASP A 28 71.49 -78.26 49.81
N LEU A 29 72.67 -78.85 50.01
CA LEU A 29 72.82 -80.28 50.32
C LEU A 29 73.15 -80.50 51.79
N ILE A 30 72.37 -81.34 52.47
CA ILE A 30 72.74 -81.93 53.76
C ILE A 30 72.62 -83.45 53.63
N VAL A 31 73.63 -84.15 54.15
CA VAL A 31 73.74 -85.60 54.20
C VAL A 31 73.69 -86.01 55.67
N GLU A 32 72.93 -87.05 56.00
CA GLU A 32 73.01 -87.76 57.29
C GLU A 32 73.65 -89.14 57.08
N GLU A 33 74.37 -89.61 58.10
CA GLU A 33 75.15 -90.86 58.08
C GLU A 33 74.32 -92.07 58.58
N ASP A 34 74.64 -93.27 58.08
CA ASP A 34 74.35 -94.54 58.76
C ASP A 34 75.42 -95.57 58.35
N ALA A 35 75.87 -96.48 59.23
CA ALA A 35 77.17 -97.16 59.07
C ALA A 35 77.28 -98.63 59.56
N SER A 36 77.95 -99.49 58.77
CA SER A 36 78.49 -100.81 59.21
C SER A 36 79.46 -101.49 58.19
N SER A 37 80.73 -101.74 58.59
CA SER A 37 81.73 -102.83 58.31
C SER A 37 81.87 -103.53 56.92
N ASP A 38 82.98 -104.18 56.44
CA ASP A 38 84.24 -104.77 57.00
C ASP A 38 85.47 -104.84 55.97
N ASP A 39 86.70 -105.08 56.49
CA ASP A 39 87.94 -105.72 55.94
C ASP A 39 88.98 -105.11 54.91
N ILE A 40 90.25 -105.63 54.93
CA ILE A 40 91.56 -105.00 54.49
C ILE A 40 92.63 -106.02 53.93
N SER A 41 93.69 -105.60 53.18
CA SER A 41 94.96 -106.38 52.93
C SER A 41 96.25 -105.53 52.59
N LEU A 42 97.46 -106.13 52.55
CA LEU A 42 98.83 -105.49 52.48
C LEU A 42 99.95 -106.40 51.86
N GLU A 43 100.98 -105.86 51.15
CA GLU A 43 102.31 -106.52 50.91
C GLU A 43 103.46 -105.59 50.36
N GLY A 44 104.75 -105.90 50.65
CA GLY A 44 105.95 -105.46 49.90
C GLY A 44 106.98 -104.51 50.59
N LEU A 45 108.17 -104.99 51.01
CA LEU A 45 109.13 -104.15 51.80
C LEU A 45 110.62 -104.65 51.90
N GLN A 46 111.31 -105.07 50.82
CA GLN A 46 112.61 -105.79 50.97
C GLN A 46 113.85 -105.31 50.17
N GLU A 47 113.77 -104.32 49.27
CA GLU A 47 114.91 -103.96 48.39
C GLU A 47 115.93 -102.94 48.98
N GLU A 48 115.54 -102.04 49.89
CA GLU A 48 116.31 -100.84 50.25
C GLU A 48 117.59 -101.06 51.09
N LEU A 49 118.07 -102.31 51.27
CA LEU A 49 119.01 -102.68 52.34
C LEU A 49 120.44 -103.08 51.89
N GLU A 50 120.68 -103.30 50.60
CA GLU A 50 121.99 -103.78 50.10
C GLU A 50 123.02 -102.66 49.78
N GLU A 51 122.58 -101.45 49.41
CA GLU A 51 123.42 -100.53 48.62
C GLU A 51 124.46 -99.72 49.41
N CYS A 52 124.23 -99.45 50.71
CA CYS A 52 124.97 -98.43 51.49
C CYS A 52 126.41 -98.80 51.95
N LYS A 53 127.17 -99.58 51.16
CA LYS A 53 128.41 -100.25 51.64
C LYS A 53 129.74 -99.53 51.34
N ASN A 54 129.75 -98.54 50.44
CA ASN A 54 130.99 -98.09 49.76
C ASN A 54 131.34 -96.58 49.90
N ASP A 55 130.68 -95.81 50.76
CA ASP A 55 130.90 -94.35 50.84
C ASP A 55 132.07 -93.95 51.80
N ASP A 56 133.01 -93.16 51.30
CA ASP A 56 134.17 -92.64 52.05
C ASP A 56 133.77 -91.82 53.30
N VAL A 57 132.62 -91.14 53.28
CA VAL A 57 132.08 -90.41 54.44
C VAL A 57 131.78 -91.37 55.59
N VAL A 58 131.25 -92.57 55.29
CA VAL A 58 130.96 -93.60 56.29
C VAL A 58 132.27 -94.14 56.89
N ALA A 59 133.29 -94.39 56.06
CA ALA A 59 134.61 -94.83 56.51
C ALA A 59 135.29 -93.81 57.45
N ASN A 60 135.19 -92.52 57.12
CA ASN A 60 135.80 -91.43 57.89
C ASN A 60 135.05 -91.08 59.19
N ILE A 61 133.81 -91.54 59.35
CA ILE A 61 133.04 -91.47 60.60
C ILE A 61 133.32 -92.70 61.48
N LEU A 62 133.40 -93.90 60.88
CA LEU A 62 133.77 -95.14 61.59
C LEU A 62 135.18 -95.06 62.20
N SER A 63 136.14 -94.42 61.52
CA SER A 63 137.51 -94.24 62.03
C SER A 63 137.61 -93.44 63.33
N LYS A 64 136.61 -92.58 63.63
CA LYS A 64 136.51 -91.79 64.86
C LYS A 64 135.73 -92.49 65.98
N GLY A 65 135.23 -93.70 65.76
CA GLY A 65 134.46 -94.47 66.75
C GLY A 65 133.06 -93.91 67.06
N ILE A 66 132.56 -92.96 66.25
CA ILE A 66 131.29 -92.28 66.44
C ILE A 66 130.24 -92.86 65.46
N LYS A 67 128.98 -92.96 65.89
CA LYS A 67 127.88 -93.51 65.08
C LYS A 67 127.21 -92.41 64.28
N LEU A 68 126.99 -92.63 62.97
CA LEU A 68 126.43 -91.64 62.03
C LEU A 68 125.18 -90.89 62.57
N ARG A 69 124.29 -91.59 63.27
CA ARG A 69 122.99 -91.10 63.75
C ARG A 69 123.06 -89.87 64.67
N GLU A 70 124.19 -89.60 65.32
CA GLU A 70 124.34 -88.42 66.17
C GLU A 70 124.69 -87.15 65.38
N TYR A 71 125.39 -87.29 64.25
CA TYR A 71 125.81 -86.15 63.42
C TYR A 71 124.63 -85.48 62.70
N THR A 72 123.68 -86.28 62.18
CA THR A 72 122.50 -85.79 61.44
C THR A 72 121.67 -84.78 62.24
N LYS A 73 121.49 -85.02 63.55
CA LYS A 73 120.74 -84.13 64.45
C LYS A 73 121.36 -82.74 64.61
N GLY A 74 122.67 -82.61 64.44
CA GLY A 74 123.36 -81.32 64.47
C GLY A 74 123.05 -80.46 63.24
N VAL A 75 122.73 -81.08 62.10
CA VAL A 75 122.41 -80.38 60.84
C VAL A 75 120.97 -79.85 60.86
N GLU A 76 120.00 -80.66 61.29
CA GLU A 76 118.58 -80.25 61.41
C GLU A 76 118.41 -78.99 62.28
N HIS A 77 119.16 -78.88 63.37
CA HIS A 77 119.04 -77.74 64.30
C HIS A 77 119.44 -76.41 63.66
N ASN A 78 120.44 -76.41 62.78
CA ASN A 78 120.90 -75.20 62.10
C ASN A 78 119.89 -74.71 61.05
N LEU A 79 119.22 -75.62 60.35
CA LEU A 79 118.27 -75.27 59.29
C LEU A 79 117.06 -74.50 59.85
N ARG A 80 116.44 -75.03 60.91
CA ARG A 80 115.28 -74.41 61.59
C ARG A 80 115.53 -72.99 62.10
N LYS A 81 116.79 -72.61 62.35
CA LYS A 81 117.12 -71.27 62.82
C LYS A 81 116.92 -70.21 61.73
N VAL A 82 117.32 -70.52 60.50
CA VAL A 82 117.28 -69.58 59.36
C VAL A 82 115.85 -69.29 58.90
N GLU A 83 114.96 -70.29 59.00
CA GLU A 83 113.54 -70.15 58.67
C GLU A 83 112.83 -69.13 59.58
N LEU A 84 113.14 -69.16 60.89
CA LEU A 84 112.55 -68.25 61.87
C LEU A 84 112.98 -66.79 61.66
N ASP A 85 114.27 -66.56 61.39
CA ASP A 85 114.80 -65.21 61.14
C ASP A 85 114.08 -64.53 59.94
N SER A 86 113.79 -65.30 58.88
CA SER A 86 113.14 -64.79 57.66
C SER A 86 111.65 -64.46 57.85
N ILE A 87 110.94 -65.23 58.68
CA ILE A 87 109.53 -64.95 59.05
C ILE A 87 109.45 -63.63 59.84
N GLN A 88 110.44 -63.36 60.70
CA GLN A 88 110.42 -62.21 61.58
C GLN A 88 110.65 -60.86 60.87
N ASP A 89 111.26 -60.83 59.69
CA ASP A 89 111.37 -59.61 58.87
C ASP A 89 110.08 -59.29 58.11
N TYR A 90 109.36 -60.29 57.57
CA TYR A 90 108.04 -60.07 56.96
C TYR A 90 107.01 -59.52 57.95
N ILE A 91 107.10 -59.90 59.23
CA ILE A 91 106.23 -59.39 60.31
C ILE A 91 106.51 -57.90 60.62
N LYS A 92 107.69 -57.34 60.30
CA LYS A 92 107.99 -55.92 60.59
C LYS A 92 107.37 -54.95 59.59
N GLU A 93 107.23 -55.34 58.33
CA GLU A 93 106.79 -54.45 57.24
C GLU A 93 105.27 -54.53 56.96
N SER A 94 104.51 -55.36 57.70
CA SER A 94 103.06 -55.48 57.50
C SER A 94 102.32 -54.16 57.71
N ASP A 95 102.69 -53.40 58.75
CA ASP A 95 101.93 -52.22 59.20
C ASP A 95 102.01 -51.07 58.19
N ASN A 96 103.16 -50.92 57.53
CA ASN A 96 103.36 -49.95 56.45
C ASN A 96 102.47 -50.23 55.25
N LEU A 97 102.26 -51.51 54.92
CA LEU A 97 101.47 -51.97 53.78
C LEU A 97 99.95 -51.81 54.03
N VAL A 98 99.50 -52.01 55.27
CA VAL A 98 98.11 -51.72 55.70
C VAL A 98 97.81 -50.22 55.63
N SER A 99 98.71 -49.38 56.16
CA SER A 99 98.55 -47.92 56.18
C SER A 99 98.31 -47.29 54.80
N LEU A 100 98.99 -47.78 53.76
CA LEU A 100 98.80 -47.32 52.38
C LEU A 100 97.43 -47.72 51.80
N HIS A 101 96.96 -48.93 52.12
CA HIS A 101 95.67 -49.44 51.66
C HIS A 101 94.50 -48.62 52.23
N ASP A 102 94.56 -48.25 53.50
CA ASP A 102 93.50 -47.46 54.14
C ASP A 102 93.41 -46.03 53.56
N GLN A 103 94.54 -45.39 53.23
CA GLN A 103 94.53 -44.06 52.59
C GLN A 103 93.86 -44.06 51.20
N ILE A 104 94.02 -45.13 50.42
CA ILE A 104 93.35 -45.28 49.12
C ILE A 104 91.83 -45.43 49.32
N ARG A 105 91.44 -46.26 50.30
CA ARG A 105 90.04 -46.51 50.66
C ARG A 105 89.30 -45.25 51.13
N ASP A 106 89.98 -44.36 51.86
CA ASP A 106 89.42 -43.07 52.27
C ASP A 106 89.14 -42.14 51.07
N CYS A 107 90.02 -42.16 50.05
CA CYS A 107 89.84 -41.36 48.83
C CYS A 107 88.62 -41.83 48.02
N ASP A 108 88.44 -43.14 47.85
CA ASP A 108 87.27 -43.73 47.19
C ASP A 108 85.97 -43.40 47.96
N SER A 109 86.02 -43.38 49.30
CA SER A 109 84.87 -43.00 50.12
C SER A 109 84.42 -41.55 49.86
N ILE A 110 85.37 -40.61 49.73
CA ILE A 110 85.06 -39.19 49.45
C ILE A 110 84.46 -39.02 48.05
N LEU A 111 84.99 -39.72 47.04
CA LEU A 111 84.45 -39.67 45.67
C LEU A 111 83.02 -40.24 45.60
N SER A 112 82.78 -41.37 46.26
CA SER A 112 81.43 -41.97 46.38
C SER A 112 80.43 -41.04 47.05
N GLN A 113 80.84 -40.29 48.08
CA GLN A 113 80.01 -39.27 48.72
C GLN A 113 79.62 -38.14 47.75
N MET A 114 80.56 -37.64 46.93
CA MET A 114 80.26 -36.58 45.95
C MET A 114 79.33 -37.05 44.83
N GLU A 115 79.50 -38.28 44.33
CA GLU A 115 78.59 -38.90 43.36
C GLU A 115 77.17 -39.06 43.92
N THR A 116 77.06 -39.52 45.17
CA THR A 116 75.77 -39.65 45.88
C THR A 116 75.07 -38.29 46.03
N LEU A 117 75.81 -37.23 46.33
CA LEU A 117 75.26 -35.88 46.51
C LEU A 117 74.79 -35.26 45.19
N LEU A 118 75.55 -35.42 44.10
CA LEU A 118 75.19 -34.90 42.78
C LEU A 118 74.03 -35.66 42.13
N SER A 119 73.99 -36.98 42.27
CA SER A 119 72.84 -37.79 41.82
C SER A 119 71.57 -37.46 42.60
N GLY A 120 71.69 -37.19 43.92
CA GLY A 120 70.59 -36.64 44.73
C GLY A 120 70.01 -35.34 44.16
N PHE A 121 70.85 -34.33 43.92
CA PHE A 121 70.40 -33.07 43.30
C PHE A 121 69.80 -33.25 41.89
N GLN A 122 70.31 -34.18 41.08
CA GLN A 122 69.73 -34.49 39.78
C GLN A 122 68.32 -35.08 39.91
N VAL A 123 68.11 -35.98 40.88
CA VAL A 123 66.79 -36.58 41.17
C VAL A 123 65.81 -35.52 41.70
N GLU A 124 66.25 -34.63 42.60
CA GLU A 124 65.41 -33.53 43.13
C GLU A 124 64.98 -32.52 42.06
N ILE A 125 65.89 -32.12 41.16
CA ILE A 125 65.52 -31.24 40.03
C ILE A 125 64.59 -31.97 39.06
N GLY A 126 64.79 -33.28 38.86
CA GLY A 126 63.89 -34.13 38.08
C GLY A 126 62.47 -34.20 38.64
N SER A 127 62.33 -34.42 39.95
CA SER A 127 61.02 -34.49 40.62
C SER A 127 60.33 -33.12 40.64
N ILE A 128 61.03 -32.04 41.01
CA ILE A 128 60.46 -30.68 41.02
C ILE A 128 59.99 -30.26 39.61
N SER A 129 60.76 -30.57 38.56
CA SER A 129 60.37 -30.29 37.17
C SER A 129 59.13 -31.10 36.75
N SER A 130 59.06 -32.37 37.14
CA SER A 130 57.86 -33.22 36.96
C SER A 130 56.64 -32.64 37.70
N ASP A 131 56.80 -32.25 38.96
CA ASP A 131 55.71 -31.70 39.78
C ASP A 131 55.18 -30.37 39.24
N ILE A 132 56.08 -29.49 38.77
CA ILE A 132 55.68 -28.24 38.08
C ILE A 132 54.88 -28.57 36.80
N LYS A 133 55.31 -29.56 36.01
CA LYS A 133 54.58 -30.00 34.80
C LYS A 133 53.19 -30.56 35.15
N ILE A 134 53.11 -31.44 36.16
CA ILE A 134 51.85 -32.02 36.66
C ILE A 134 50.91 -30.91 37.15
N LEU A 135 51.43 -29.91 37.87
CA LEU A 135 50.65 -28.80 38.40
C LEU A 135 50.17 -27.85 37.28
N GLN A 136 50.99 -27.62 36.25
CA GLN A 136 50.61 -26.88 35.04
C GLN A 136 49.52 -27.61 34.24
N GLU A 137 49.68 -28.91 33.97
CA GLU A 137 48.66 -29.73 33.29
C GLU A 137 47.34 -29.74 34.07
N LYS A 138 47.39 -29.92 35.39
CA LYS A 138 46.24 -29.85 36.29
C LYS A 138 45.56 -28.48 36.32
N SER A 139 46.33 -27.39 36.21
CA SER A 139 45.81 -26.03 36.09
C SER A 139 45.06 -25.82 34.76
N MET A 140 45.63 -26.30 33.65
CA MET A 140 45.00 -26.23 32.33
C MET A 140 43.71 -27.07 32.25
N ASP A 141 43.73 -28.29 32.78
CA ASP A 141 42.55 -29.16 32.92
C ASP A 141 41.46 -28.50 33.80
N MET A 142 41.83 -27.92 34.93
CA MET A 142 40.88 -27.21 35.79
C MET A 142 40.27 -25.98 35.09
N GLY A 143 41.07 -25.25 34.29
CA GLY A 143 40.60 -24.15 33.45
C GLY A 143 39.61 -24.60 32.37
N LEU A 144 39.87 -25.72 31.70
CA LEU A 144 38.94 -26.33 30.72
C LEU A 144 37.65 -26.80 31.40
N LYS A 145 37.74 -27.46 32.56
CA LYS A 145 36.58 -27.88 33.36
C LYS A 145 35.73 -26.69 33.82
N LEU A 146 36.36 -25.58 34.23
CA LEU A 146 35.66 -24.34 34.60
C LEU A 146 34.97 -23.69 33.38
N LYS A 147 35.66 -23.61 32.23
CA LYS A 147 35.07 -23.09 30.98
C LYS A 147 33.86 -23.91 30.54
N ASN A 148 33.98 -25.24 30.54
CA ASN A 148 32.89 -26.15 30.18
C ASN A 148 31.71 -26.04 31.17
N ARG A 149 31.98 -25.91 32.47
CA ARG A 149 30.94 -25.65 33.49
C ARG A 149 30.19 -24.34 33.23
N LYS A 150 30.88 -23.22 32.97
CA LYS A 150 30.23 -21.93 32.67
C LYS A 150 29.38 -21.97 31.39
N VAL A 151 29.80 -22.71 30.36
CA VAL A 151 29.01 -22.89 29.13
C VAL A 151 27.77 -23.76 29.37
N ALA A 152 27.88 -24.81 30.21
CA ALA A 152 26.73 -25.63 30.60
C ALA A 152 25.75 -24.83 31.48
N GLU A 153 26.25 -24.12 32.49
CA GLU A 153 25.52 -23.21 33.38
C GLU A 153 24.72 -22.19 32.57
N SER A 154 25.33 -21.47 31.62
CA SER A 154 24.65 -20.47 30.80
C SER A 154 23.55 -21.06 29.90
N LYS A 155 23.70 -22.31 29.44
CA LYS A 155 22.65 -23.01 28.67
C LYS A 155 21.50 -23.49 29.56
N LEU A 156 21.82 -24.05 30.73
CA LEU A 156 20.84 -24.55 31.70
C LEU A 156 20.04 -23.41 32.33
N ALA A 157 20.68 -22.27 32.64
CA ALA A 157 20.02 -21.08 33.17
C ALA A 157 18.93 -20.59 32.21
N LYS A 158 19.24 -20.42 30.92
CA LYS A 158 18.25 -20.03 29.90
C LYS A 158 17.11 -21.03 29.77
N PHE A 159 17.42 -22.32 29.69
CA PHE A 159 16.40 -23.38 29.63
C PHE A 159 15.45 -23.36 30.86
N VAL A 160 15.97 -23.06 32.05
CA VAL A 160 15.14 -22.88 33.26
C VAL A 160 14.36 -21.56 33.20
N GLU A 161 14.97 -20.44 32.80
CA GLU A 161 14.29 -19.15 32.63
C GLU A 161 13.15 -19.23 31.61
N ASP A 162 13.31 -19.98 30.53
CA ASP A 162 12.30 -20.20 29.48
C ASP A 162 11.18 -21.14 29.93
N ILE A 163 11.47 -22.21 30.69
CA ILE A 163 10.42 -23.15 31.15
C ILE A 163 9.69 -22.71 32.43
N ILE A 164 10.37 -22.06 33.39
CA ILE A 164 9.80 -21.79 34.71
C ILE A 164 8.56 -20.88 34.65
N VAL A 165 7.52 -21.20 35.41
CA VAL A 165 6.32 -20.38 35.56
C VAL A 165 6.33 -19.76 36.97
N PRO A 166 6.63 -18.45 37.11
CA PRO A 166 6.63 -17.80 38.42
C PRO A 166 5.21 -17.71 39.01
N PRO A 167 4.98 -17.90 40.33
CA PRO A 167 3.66 -17.78 40.93
C PRO A 167 2.96 -16.44 40.62
N ARG A 168 3.69 -15.32 40.68
CA ARG A 168 3.17 -13.98 40.30
C ARG A 168 2.59 -13.91 38.89
N MET A 169 3.11 -14.70 37.96
CA MET A 169 2.59 -14.78 36.59
C MET A 169 1.24 -15.50 36.55
N VAL A 170 1.06 -16.53 37.39
CA VAL A 170 -0.24 -17.18 37.63
C VAL A 170 -1.23 -16.18 38.22
N ASP A 171 -0.84 -15.49 39.30
CA ASP A 171 -1.71 -14.53 40.02
C ASP A 171 -2.23 -13.42 39.07
N ILE A 172 -1.33 -12.83 38.25
CA ILE A 172 -1.69 -11.79 37.28
C ILE A 172 -2.62 -12.35 36.18
N ILE A 173 -2.35 -13.55 35.65
CA ILE A 173 -3.18 -14.16 34.59
C ILE A 173 -4.56 -14.54 35.14
N VAL A 174 -4.63 -15.20 36.29
CA VAL A 174 -5.87 -15.74 36.86
C VAL A 174 -6.75 -14.61 37.42
N ASP A 175 -6.20 -13.76 38.30
CA ASP A 175 -6.97 -12.79 39.09
C ASP A 175 -6.73 -11.32 38.70
N GLY A 176 -5.53 -10.96 38.23
CA GLY A 176 -5.17 -9.58 37.89
C GLY A 176 -6.00 -8.92 36.77
N GLU A 177 -6.19 -7.61 36.83
CA GLU A 177 -6.91 -6.85 35.80
C GLU A 177 -6.13 -6.73 34.47
N VAL A 178 -6.84 -6.54 33.35
CA VAL A 178 -6.25 -6.42 32.00
C VAL A 178 -5.66 -5.02 31.76
N ASN A 179 -4.58 -4.73 32.49
CA ASN A 179 -3.80 -3.49 32.45
C ASN A 179 -2.45 -3.71 31.73
N ASP A 180 -1.62 -2.67 31.58
CA ASP A 180 -0.32 -2.76 30.88
C ASP A 180 0.63 -3.84 31.45
N GLU A 181 0.52 -4.14 32.76
CA GLU A 181 1.28 -5.21 33.42
C GLU A 181 0.81 -6.60 32.97
N TYR A 182 -0.51 -6.81 32.85
CA TYR A 182 -1.09 -8.03 32.27
C TYR A 182 -0.62 -8.22 30.83
N MET A 183 -0.58 -7.15 30.03
CA MET A 183 -0.10 -7.21 28.64
C MET A 183 1.38 -7.61 28.52
N ARG A 184 2.24 -7.20 29.46
CA ARG A 184 3.65 -7.66 29.53
C ARG A 184 3.74 -9.12 29.97
N THR A 185 2.98 -9.51 30.99
CA THR A 185 2.91 -10.90 31.47
C THR A 185 2.39 -11.86 30.40
N LEU A 186 1.46 -11.40 29.56
CA LEU A 186 0.92 -12.12 28.41
C LEU A 186 1.96 -12.33 27.31
N ASP A 187 2.83 -11.36 27.03
CA ASP A 187 3.92 -11.53 26.06
C ASP A 187 4.99 -12.51 26.57
N ILE A 188 5.26 -12.52 27.87
CA ILE A 188 6.08 -13.55 28.52
C ILE A 188 5.40 -14.93 28.36
N LEU A 189 4.08 -15.06 28.56
CA LEU A 189 3.35 -16.30 28.30
C LEU A 189 3.47 -16.76 26.84
N SER A 190 3.28 -15.84 25.87
CA SER A 190 3.38 -16.17 24.44
C SER A 190 4.75 -16.74 24.06
N LYS A 191 5.82 -16.12 24.57
CA LYS A 191 7.21 -16.59 24.37
C LYS A 191 7.44 -17.98 24.96
N LYS A 192 6.94 -18.24 26.18
CA LYS A 192 7.04 -19.54 26.86
C LYS A 192 6.29 -20.64 26.10
N LEU A 193 5.05 -20.38 25.69
CA LEU A 193 4.26 -21.32 24.88
C LEU A 193 4.96 -21.63 23.53
N LYS A 194 5.48 -20.60 22.83
CA LYS A 194 6.24 -20.80 21.58
C LYS A 194 7.52 -21.61 21.78
N PHE A 195 8.26 -21.40 22.87
CA PHE A 195 9.46 -22.18 23.18
C PHE A 195 9.12 -23.67 23.33
N VAL A 196 8.06 -23.99 24.07
CA VAL A 196 7.54 -25.35 24.24
C VAL A 196 7.13 -25.98 22.90
N ASP A 197 6.49 -25.23 22.01
CA ASP A 197 6.03 -25.78 20.73
C ASP A 197 7.12 -25.94 19.67
N THR A 198 8.16 -25.10 19.68
CA THR A 198 9.12 -25.01 18.57
C THR A 198 10.28 -26.00 18.66
N ASP A 199 10.81 -26.29 19.86
CA ASP A 199 11.98 -27.14 20.02
C ASP A 199 11.60 -28.61 20.30
N PRO A 200 11.87 -29.56 19.39
CA PRO A 200 11.52 -30.97 19.59
C PRO A 200 12.33 -31.63 20.72
N MET A 201 13.56 -31.17 21.02
CA MET A 201 14.36 -31.75 22.10
C MET A 201 13.83 -31.36 23.49
N VAL A 202 13.11 -30.23 23.59
CA VAL A 202 12.43 -29.81 24.82
C VAL A 202 11.22 -30.71 25.11
N LYS A 203 10.53 -31.21 24.08
CA LYS A 203 9.32 -32.05 24.21
C LYS A 203 9.56 -33.40 24.89
N ASP A 204 10.78 -33.94 24.81
CA ASP A 204 11.15 -35.17 25.51
C ASP A 204 11.50 -34.96 26.99
N SER A 205 11.79 -33.73 27.42
CA SER A 205 12.21 -33.41 28.79
C SER A 205 11.15 -33.75 29.85
N LYS A 206 11.59 -34.34 30.97
CA LYS A 206 10.73 -34.59 32.14
C LYS A 206 10.21 -33.27 32.73
N ALA A 207 11.07 -32.27 32.85
CA ALA A 207 10.70 -30.96 33.40
C ALA A 207 9.64 -30.23 32.54
N LEU A 208 9.55 -30.52 31.24
CA LEU A 208 8.44 -30.02 30.44
C LEU A 208 7.14 -30.74 30.81
N LYS A 209 7.16 -32.07 30.91
CA LYS A 209 5.95 -32.89 31.15
C LYS A 209 5.25 -32.53 32.46
N ASP A 210 6.01 -32.07 33.46
CA ASP A 210 5.48 -31.56 34.73
C ASP A 210 4.86 -30.14 34.61
N VAL A 211 5.40 -29.27 33.75
CA VAL A 211 5.00 -27.84 33.61
C VAL A 211 3.97 -27.60 32.50
N GLN A 212 3.96 -28.44 31.46
CA GLN A 212 3.03 -28.40 30.33
C GLN A 212 1.55 -28.31 30.74
N PRO A 213 1.01 -29.08 31.71
CA PRO A 213 -0.39 -28.95 32.11
C PRO A 213 -0.71 -27.59 32.75
N GLU A 214 0.23 -26.95 33.46
CA GLU A 214 0.00 -25.62 34.04
C GLU A 214 0.12 -24.51 32.99
N LEU A 215 1.07 -24.60 32.06
CA LEU A 215 1.13 -23.71 30.89
C LEU A 215 -0.15 -23.79 30.04
N GLU A 216 -0.71 -24.98 29.86
CA GLU A 216 -1.95 -25.20 29.12
C GLU A 216 -3.18 -24.62 29.86
N LYS A 217 -3.30 -24.84 31.17
CA LYS A 217 -4.34 -24.18 32.00
C LYS A 217 -4.23 -22.67 31.93
N LEU A 218 -3.01 -22.12 31.99
CA LEU A 218 -2.76 -20.68 31.86
C LEU A 218 -3.14 -20.17 30.47
N ARG A 219 -2.82 -20.90 29.40
CA ARG A 219 -3.26 -20.58 28.03
C ARG A 219 -4.79 -20.49 27.97
N GLN A 220 -5.50 -21.51 28.44
CA GLN A 220 -6.97 -21.55 28.43
C GLN A 220 -7.58 -20.42 29.27
N LYS A 221 -7.11 -20.20 30.51
CA LYS A 221 -7.61 -19.15 31.39
C LYS A 221 -7.34 -17.75 30.84
N ALA A 222 -6.15 -17.52 30.27
CA ALA A 222 -5.81 -16.26 29.62
C ALA A 222 -6.70 -16.01 28.39
N VAL A 223 -6.88 -17.01 27.52
CA VAL A 223 -7.73 -16.94 26.32
C VAL A 223 -9.18 -16.59 26.68
N SER A 224 -9.79 -17.27 27.65
CA SER A 224 -11.14 -16.93 28.14
C SER A 224 -11.22 -15.50 28.68
N LYS A 225 -10.28 -15.09 29.54
CA LYS A 225 -10.28 -13.75 30.16
C LYS A 225 -10.08 -12.63 29.13
N MET A 226 -9.28 -12.87 28.09
CA MET A 226 -9.10 -11.95 26.97
C MET A 226 -10.32 -11.87 26.05
N PHE A 227 -10.98 -13.01 25.79
CA PHE A 227 -12.23 -13.06 25.05
C PHE A 227 -13.30 -12.23 25.77
N ASP A 228 -13.55 -12.51 27.05
CA ASP A 228 -14.53 -11.77 27.87
C ASP A 228 -14.23 -10.27 27.88
N PHE A 229 -12.97 -9.88 28.08
CA PHE A 229 -12.56 -8.48 28.07
C PHE A 229 -12.81 -7.79 26.72
N ILE A 230 -12.37 -8.39 25.62
CA ILE A 230 -12.56 -7.81 24.28
C ILE A 230 -14.06 -7.75 23.95
N VAL A 231 -14.81 -8.83 24.14
CA VAL A 231 -16.26 -8.87 23.89
C VAL A 231 -17.00 -7.80 24.70
N GLN A 232 -16.62 -7.53 25.96
CA GLN A 232 -17.17 -6.40 26.73
C GLN A 232 -16.84 -5.03 26.11
N LYS A 233 -15.63 -4.83 25.58
CA LYS A 233 -15.31 -3.58 24.83
C LYS A 233 -16.10 -3.48 23.52
N LEU A 234 -16.32 -4.59 22.82
CA LEU A 234 -17.13 -4.61 21.59
C LEU A 234 -18.61 -4.31 21.90
N GLN A 235 -19.16 -4.87 22.97
CA GLN A 235 -20.51 -4.52 23.44
C GLN A 235 -20.65 -3.04 23.82
N ALA A 236 -19.57 -2.38 24.25
CA ALA A 236 -19.60 -0.93 24.53
C ALA A 236 -19.82 -0.09 23.26
N LEU A 237 -19.39 -0.54 22.07
CA LEU A 237 -19.67 0.12 20.78
C LEU A 237 -21.17 0.17 20.46
N ARG A 238 -21.96 -0.76 21.00
CA ARG A 238 -23.43 -0.82 20.82
C ARG A 238 -24.19 0.26 21.62
N LYS A 239 -23.52 1.03 22.49
CA LYS A 239 -24.17 2.06 23.31
C LYS A 239 -24.46 3.32 22.47
N PRO A 240 -25.68 3.89 22.50
CA PRO A 240 -26.03 5.06 21.71
C PRO A 240 -25.22 6.29 22.12
N LYS A 241 -24.95 7.19 21.16
CA LYS A 241 -24.10 8.39 21.28
C LYS A 241 -22.62 8.13 21.59
N THR A 242 -22.15 6.87 21.54
CA THR A 242 -20.72 6.56 21.62
C THR A 242 -20.01 7.05 20.35
N ASN A 243 -18.92 7.80 20.49
CA ASN A 243 -18.03 8.07 19.37
C ASN A 243 -17.16 6.81 19.12
N ILE A 244 -17.55 6.05 18.09
CA ILE A 244 -16.95 4.78 17.69
C ILE A 244 -15.46 4.94 17.40
N GLN A 245 -15.09 5.93 16.58
CA GLN A 245 -13.71 6.21 16.18
C GLN A 245 -12.81 6.53 17.39
N ILE A 246 -13.31 7.32 18.35
CA ILE A 246 -12.58 7.62 19.59
C ILE A 246 -12.35 6.36 20.42
N LEU A 247 -13.33 5.44 20.52
CA LEU A 247 -13.19 4.20 21.27
C LEU A 247 -12.24 3.20 20.58
N GLN A 248 -12.33 3.08 19.25
CA GLN A 248 -11.41 2.30 18.43
C GLN A 248 -9.96 2.76 18.64
N GLN A 249 -9.68 4.04 18.40
CA GLN A 249 -8.34 4.59 18.46
C GLN A 249 -7.75 4.66 19.88
N ASN A 250 -8.51 5.16 20.86
CA ASN A 250 -7.98 5.44 22.20
C ASN A 250 -8.12 4.28 23.20
N VAL A 251 -8.91 3.25 22.88
CA VAL A 251 -9.10 2.06 23.73
C VAL A 251 -8.73 0.77 23.01
N LEU A 252 -9.34 0.44 21.86
CA LEU A 252 -9.12 -0.88 21.24
C LEU A 252 -7.69 -1.06 20.73
N LEU A 253 -7.11 -0.10 20.01
CA LEU A 253 -5.74 -0.22 19.45
C LEU A 253 -4.67 -0.51 20.52
N LYS A 254 -4.83 0.00 21.76
CA LYS A 254 -3.91 -0.30 22.88
C LYS A 254 -3.84 -1.80 23.21
N TYR A 255 -4.92 -2.54 22.95
CA TYR A 255 -5.03 -3.97 23.18
C TYR A 255 -4.83 -4.81 21.90
N LYS A 256 -4.29 -4.24 20.81
CA LYS A 256 -3.97 -4.95 19.55
C LYS A 256 -3.24 -6.27 19.76
N TYR A 257 -2.29 -6.32 20.71
CA TYR A 257 -1.54 -7.54 21.03
C TYR A 257 -2.44 -8.70 21.53
N ILE A 258 -3.61 -8.43 22.13
CA ILE A 258 -4.59 -9.48 22.49
C ILE A 258 -5.05 -10.23 21.22
N ILE A 259 -5.33 -9.50 20.14
CA ILE A 259 -5.76 -10.09 18.87
C ILE A 259 -4.65 -10.94 18.26
N SER A 260 -3.41 -10.48 18.30
CA SER A 260 -2.23 -11.25 17.88
C SER A 260 -2.05 -12.51 18.73
N PHE A 261 -2.14 -12.41 20.06
CA PHE A 261 -2.04 -13.56 20.96
C PHE A 261 -3.13 -14.60 20.67
N LEU A 262 -4.39 -14.18 20.52
CA LEU A 262 -5.49 -15.10 20.19
C LEU A 262 -5.25 -15.77 18.83
N LYS A 263 -4.79 -15.04 17.81
CA LYS A 263 -4.50 -15.58 16.47
C LYS A 263 -3.42 -16.65 16.47
N GLU A 264 -2.44 -16.53 17.38
CA GLU A 264 -1.37 -17.51 17.59
C GLU A 264 -1.83 -18.71 18.43
N HIS A 265 -2.46 -18.46 19.58
CA HIS A 265 -2.67 -19.46 20.63
C HIS A 265 -4.08 -20.06 20.70
N SER A 266 -5.09 -19.47 20.05
CA SER A 266 -6.45 -20.04 19.94
C SER A 266 -7.22 -19.48 18.73
N LYS A 267 -7.02 -20.12 17.57
CA LYS A 267 -7.61 -19.70 16.28
C LYS A 267 -9.15 -19.69 16.30
N GLU A 268 -9.77 -20.63 17.02
CA GLU A 268 -11.23 -20.72 17.16
C GLU A 268 -11.78 -19.48 17.88
N VAL A 269 -11.22 -19.14 19.05
CA VAL A 269 -11.62 -17.96 19.83
C VAL A 269 -11.28 -16.65 19.09
N HIS A 270 -10.20 -16.62 18.32
CA HIS A 270 -9.89 -15.48 17.43
C HIS A 270 -10.97 -15.28 16.35
N LEU A 271 -11.47 -16.36 15.74
CA LEU A 271 -12.57 -16.32 14.77
C LEU A 271 -13.90 -15.89 15.41
N GLU A 272 -14.16 -16.30 16.66
CA GLU A 272 -15.32 -15.81 17.41
C GLU A 272 -15.24 -14.30 17.71
N VAL A 273 -14.08 -13.78 18.11
CA VAL A 273 -13.86 -12.32 18.29
C VAL A 273 -14.03 -11.56 16.98
N ARG A 274 -13.49 -12.10 15.87
CA ARG A 274 -13.66 -11.55 14.51
C ARG A 274 -15.15 -11.47 14.14
N ALA A 275 -15.89 -12.56 14.31
CA ALA A 275 -17.32 -12.62 14.03
C ALA A 275 -18.15 -11.69 14.93
N ALA A 276 -17.83 -11.62 16.23
CA ALA A 276 -18.49 -10.72 17.18
C ALA A 276 -18.24 -9.23 16.89
N TYR A 277 -17.07 -8.89 16.36
CA TYR A 277 -16.77 -7.55 15.86
C TYR A 277 -17.58 -7.21 14.62
N ILE A 278 -17.56 -8.11 13.62
CA ILE A 278 -18.29 -7.94 12.36
C ILE A 278 -19.79 -7.79 12.61
N ASP A 279 -20.41 -8.68 13.39
CA ASP A 279 -21.82 -8.59 13.78
C ASP A 279 -22.16 -7.25 14.45
N THR A 280 -21.29 -6.79 15.35
CA THR A 280 -21.47 -5.53 16.08
C THR A 280 -21.40 -4.33 15.14
N MET A 281 -20.33 -4.21 14.35
CA MET A 281 -20.10 -3.05 13.51
C MET A 281 -21.06 -3.00 12.33
N ASN A 282 -21.35 -4.13 11.68
CA ASN A 282 -22.35 -4.22 10.61
C ASN A 282 -23.72 -3.71 11.11
N LYS A 283 -24.19 -4.16 12.29
CA LYS A 283 -25.46 -3.70 12.88
C LYS A 283 -25.44 -2.23 13.29
N VAL A 284 -24.38 -1.77 13.97
CA VAL A 284 -24.28 -0.38 14.46
C VAL A 284 -24.18 0.61 13.30
N LEU A 285 -23.35 0.33 12.29
CA LEU A 285 -23.22 1.18 11.11
C LEU A 285 -24.49 1.15 10.24
N SER A 286 -25.11 -0.02 10.03
CA SER A 286 -26.39 -0.12 9.29
C SER A 286 -27.52 0.66 9.97
N ALA A 287 -27.58 0.65 11.31
CA ALA A 287 -28.54 1.46 12.06
C ALA A 287 -28.23 2.97 11.95
N HIS A 288 -26.95 3.35 12.00
CA HIS A 288 -26.51 4.74 11.83
C HIS A 288 -26.86 5.29 10.44
N PHE A 289 -26.49 4.59 9.36
CA PHE A 289 -26.81 5.02 8.00
C PHE A 289 -28.33 5.05 7.74
N ARG A 290 -29.10 4.07 8.23
CA ARG A 290 -30.57 4.08 8.10
C ARG A 290 -31.20 5.29 8.80
N ALA A 291 -30.77 5.60 10.03
CA ALA A 291 -31.28 6.76 10.77
C ALA A 291 -30.84 8.10 10.14
N TYR A 292 -29.64 8.16 9.57
CA TYR A 292 -29.13 9.33 8.85
C TYR A 292 -29.91 9.58 7.56
N ILE A 293 -30.15 8.54 6.77
CA ILE A 293 -30.97 8.57 5.55
C ILE A 293 -32.38 9.08 5.85
N GLN A 294 -33.07 8.49 6.84
CA GLN A 294 -34.41 8.91 7.26
C GLN A 294 -34.49 10.37 7.75
N ALA A 295 -33.36 10.94 8.19
CA ALA A 295 -33.26 12.34 8.55
C ALA A 295 -32.96 13.26 7.34
N LEU A 296 -32.22 12.78 6.33
CA LEU A 296 -32.00 13.50 5.07
C LEU A 296 -33.28 13.54 4.21
N GLU A 297 -34.05 12.46 4.15
CA GLU A 297 -35.31 12.38 3.38
C GLU A 297 -36.30 13.51 3.73
N LYS A 298 -36.37 13.92 5.00
CA LYS A 298 -37.17 15.08 5.46
C LYS A 298 -36.74 16.42 4.86
N LEU A 299 -35.45 16.56 4.55
CA LEU A 299 -34.81 17.81 4.10
C LEU A 299 -34.86 17.96 2.56
N GLN A 300 -35.44 16.99 1.85
CA GLN A 300 -35.52 17.00 0.39
C GLN A 300 -36.41 18.12 -0.15
N LEU A 301 -35.92 18.74 -1.22
CA LEU A 301 -36.68 19.61 -2.13
C LEU A 301 -36.84 18.88 -3.47
N ASP A 302 -38.09 18.61 -3.85
CA ASP A 302 -38.41 17.99 -5.14
C ASP A 302 -38.38 19.04 -6.25
N ILE A 303 -37.36 18.97 -7.10
CA ILE A 303 -37.11 19.97 -8.16
C ILE A 303 -37.92 19.67 -9.43
N ALA A 304 -37.90 18.42 -9.89
CA ALA A 304 -38.41 18.04 -11.21
C ALA A 304 -39.38 16.86 -11.14
N THR A 305 -40.53 16.97 -11.81
CA THR A 305 -41.46 15.85 -12.03
C THR A 305 -41.32 15.27 -13.44
N SER A 306 -41.91 14.10 -13.68
CA SER A 306 -41.95 13.47 -15.01
C SER A 306 -42.60 14.31 -16.12
N ASN A 307 -43.34 15.37 -15.76
CA ASN A 307 -44.00 16.28 -16.69
C ASN A 307 -43.15 17.52 -17.05
N ASP A 308 -42.06 17.79 -16.32
CA ASP A 308 -41.20 18.97 -16.51
C ASP A 308 -40.18 18.73 -17.64
N LEU A 309 -40.70 18.49 -18.85
CA LEU A 309 -39.89 18.24 -20.05
C LEU A 309 -39.80 19.50 -20.93
N ILE A 310 -38.68 19.65 -21.65
CA ILE A 310 -38.33 20.85 -22.42
C ILE A 310 -39.46 21.25 -23.40
N GLY A 311 -39.97 20.31 -24.19
CA GLY A 311 -41.00 20.52 -25.22
C GLY A 311 -42.46 20.44 -24.76
N VAL A 312 -42.76 20.57 -23.47
CA VAL A 312 -44.14 20.51 -22.92
C VAL A 312 -44.73 21.90 -22.69
N GLU A 313 -46.00 22.07 -23.07
CA GLU A 313 -46.73 23.34 -22.99
C GLU A 313 -46.88 23.86 -21.54
N THR A 314 -46.56 25.14 -21.32
CA THR A 314 -46.67 25.84 -20.03
C THR A 314 -48.10 25.93 -19.48
N ARG A 315 -49.12 25.88 -20.35
CA ARG A 315 -50.54 26.08 -19.99
C ARG A 315 -51.26 24.81 -19.55
N SER A 316 -50.54 23.69 -19.40
CA SER A 316 -51.04 22.38 -18.96
C SER A 316 -51.42 22.33 -17.46
N THR A 317 -52.20 23.29 -16.99
CA THR A 317 -52.71 23.31 -15.61
C THR A 317 -53.80 22.27 -15.43
N SER A 318 -53.43 21.11 -14.87
CA SER A 318 -54.38 20.12 -14.35
C SER A 318 -55.40 20.79 -13.43
N LEU A 319 -56.69 20.61 -13.74
CA LEU A 319 -57.81 21.28 -13.06
C LEU A 319 -58.06 20.78 -11.62
N PHE A 320 -57.28 19.79 -11.14
CA PHE A 320 -57.51 19.12 -9.84
C PHE A 320 -56.27 19.05 -8.92
N SER A 321 -55.20 19.81 -9.18
CA SER A 321 -54.04 19.88 -8.28
C SER A 321 -54.14 21.03 -7.27
N ARG A 322 -54.06 20.69 -5.99
CA ARG A 322 -54.33 21.57 -4.83
C ARG A 322 -53.05 22.25 -4.34
N GLY A 323 -52.98 23.57 -4.46
CA GLY A 323 -51.86 24.41 -3.99
C GLY A 323 -50.85 24.72 -5.09
N ARG A 324 -50.69 26.01 -5.42
CA ARG A 324 -49.63 26.50 -6.33
C ARG A 324 -48.52 27.16 -5.51
N GLU A 325 -47.31 26.64 -5.58
CA GLU A 325 -46.13 27.50 -5.50
C GLU A 325 -45.97 28.30 -6.82
N PRO A 326 -45.33 29.48 -6.79
CA PRO A 326 -45.31 30.39 -7.93
C PRO A 326 -44.35 29.94 -9.06
N LEU A 327 -44.60 30.45 -10.27
CA LEU A 327 -43.89 30.05 -11.50
C LEU A 327 -42.36 30.22 -11.48
N LYS A 328 -41.81 30.97 -10.52
CA LYS A 328 -40.35 31.24 -10.40
C LYS A 328 -39.50 29.97 -10.24
N ASN A 329 -40.03 28.91 -9.62
CA ASN A 329 -39.23 27.70 -9.35
C ASN A 329 -39.02 26.84 -10.62
N ARG A 330 -39.80 27.05 -11.70
CA ARG A 330 -39.76 26.17 -12.89
C ARG A 330 -38.62 26.45 -13.87
N SER A 331 -37.95 27.60 -13.82
CA SER A 331 -36.68 27.81 -14.56
C SER A 331 -35.48 27.17 -13.86
N ALA A 332 -35.51 27.05 -12.52
CA ALA A 332 -34.46 26.37 -11.73
C ALA A 332 -34.39 24.84 -11.97
N VAL A 333 -35.34 24.27 -12.72
CA VAL A 333 -35.30 22.88 -13.21
C VAL A 333 -34.28 22.71 -14.35
N PHE A 334 -34.13 23.74 -15.19
CA PHE A 334 -33.25 23.72 -16.37
C PHE A 334 -31.99 24.58 -16.21
N ALA A 335 -31.99 25.53 -15.26
CA ALA A 335 -30.84 26.37 -14.96
C ALA A 335 -30.02 25.83 -13.77
N LEU A 336 -28.70 25.78 -13.94
CA LEU A 336 -27.75 25.28 -12.94
C LEU A 336 -27.72 26.10 -11.64
N GLY A 337 -27.73 27.43 -11.74
CA GLY A 337 -27.70 28.35 -10.59
C GLY A 337 -26.60 28.00 -9.57
N GLU A 338 -26.94 28.07 -8.28
CA GLU A 338 -26.02 27.77 -7.17
C GLU A 338 -25.75 26.26 -6.99
N ARG A 339 -26.46 25.36 -7.69
CA ARG A 339 -26.35 23.90 -7.54
C ARG A 339 -24.93 23.38 -7.84
N LEU A 340 -24.18 24.10 -8.69
CA LEU A 340 -22.78 23.81 -8.98
C LEU A 340 -21.86 23.89 -7.76
N ASN A 341 -22.21 24.68 -6.73
CA ASN A 341 -21.37 24.86 -5.55
C ASN A 341 -21.14 23.54 -4.78
N VAL A 342 -22.00 22.53 -4.96
CA VAL A 342 -21.81 21.18 -4.40
C VAL A 342 -20.51 20.52 -4.88
N LEU A 343 -20.06 20.80 -6.11
CA LEU A 343 -18.77 20.30 -6.63
C LEU A 343 -17.56 21.09 -6.10
N LYS A 344 -17.76 22.35 -5.68
CA LYS A 344 -16.74 23.16 -5.01
C LYS A 344 -16.61 22.80 -3.52
N GLU A 345 -17.73 22.42 -2.92
CA GLU A 345 -17.85 22.03 -1.51
C GLU A 345 -17.67 20.52 -1.26
N ILE A 346 -17.11 19.80 -2.23
CA ILE A 346 -17.01 18.33 -2.22
C ILE A 346 -16.33 17.76 -0.95
N ASP A 347 -15.37 18.49 -0.38
CA ASP A 347 -14.57 18.06 0.79
C ASP A 347 -15.10 18.53 2.17
N GLN A 348 -16.13 19.39 2.21
CA GLN A 348 -16.77 19.87 3.45
C GLN A 348 -17.25 18.72 4.36
N PRO A 349 -17.57 18.92 5.66
CA PRO A 349 -18.27 17.89 6.43
C PRO A 349 -19.61 17.48 5.77
N ALA A 350 -20.14 16.32 6.15
CA ALA A 350 -21.49 15.91 5.78
C ALA A 350 -22.54 16.78 6.52
N LEU A 351 -23.71 17.00 5.93
CA LEU A 351 -24.81 17.73 6.58
C LEU A 351 -25.19 17.08 7.92
N ILE A 352 -25.45 17.91 8.93
CA ILE A 352 -25.93 17.49 10.27
C ILE A 352 -27.45 17.69 10.31
N PRO A 353 -28.28 16.63 10.22
CA PRO A 353 -29.70 16.79 9.91
C PRO A 353 -30.48 17.59 10.95
N HIS A 354 -30.17 17.44 12.25
CA HIS A 354 -30.82 18.19 13.33
C HIS A 354 -30.57 19.71 13.23
N ILE A 355 -29.44 20.15 12.66
CA ILE A 355 -29.15 21.58 12.48
C ILE A 355 -29.94 22.13 11.29
N ALA A 356 -30.03 21.37 10.20
CA ALA A 356 -30.83 21.70 9.02
C ALA A 356 -32.35 21.67 9.27
N GLU A 357 -32.84 20.70 10.05
CA GLU A 357 -34.24 20.60 10.48
C GLU A 357 -34.61 21.78 11.40
N ALA A 358 -33.69 22.22 12.26
CA ALA A 358 -33.89 23.41 13.11
C ALA A 358 -33.85 24.74 12.35
N SER A 359 -33.11 24.84 11.23
CA SER A 359 -33.11 26.02 10.37
C SER A 359 -34.21 26.02 9.30
N SER A 360 -35.03 24.97 9.23
CA SER A 360 -36.06 24.75 8.21
C SER A 360 -35.54 24.81 6.76
N LEU A 361 -34.25 24.52 6.53
CA LEU A 361 -33.65 24.53 5.20
C LEU A 361 -33.94 23.22 4.46
N LYS A 362 -34.39 23.34 3.20
CA LYS A 362 -34.52 22.22 2.27
C LYS A 362 -33.43 22.27 1.20
N TYR A 363 -33.02 21.10 0.71
CA TYR A 363 -31.88 20.95 -0.19
C TYR A 363 -32.24 20.13 -1.45
N PRO A 364 -31.64 20.46 -2.61
CA PRO A 364 -31.58 19.57 -3.78
C PRO A 364 -31.03 18.19 -3.42
N TYR A 365 -31.52 17.15 -4.08
CA TYR A 365 -31.13 15.76 -3.76
C TYR A 365 -29.63 15.51 -3.95
N GLU A 366 -28.94 16.17 -4.90
CA GLU A 366 -27.49 16.03 -5.04
C GLU A 366 -26.69 16.46 -3.80
N VAL A 367 -27.20 17.40 -2.99
CA VAL A 367 -26.57 17.83 -1.73
C VAL A 367 -26.71 16.73 -0.66
N LEU A 368 -27.86 16.08 -0.61
CA LEU A 368 -28.16 14.97 0.29
C LEU A 368 -27.32 13.74 -0.09
N PHE A 369 -27.32 13.39 -1.38
CA PHE A 369 -26.49 12.33 -1.97
C PHE A 369 -25.00 12.54 -1.67
N ARG A 370 -24.48 13.76 -1.91
CA ARG A 370 -23.10 14.15 -1.60
C ARG A 370 -22.80 14.04 -0.10
N SER A 371 -23.73 14.41 0.76
CA SER A 371 -23.56 14.32 2.22
C SER A 371 -23.53 12.88 2.72
N LEU A 372 -24.40 12.01 2.16
CA LEU A 372 -24.41 10.57 2.43
C LEU A 372 -23.11 9.90 1.98
N HIS A 373 -22.63 10.19 0.77
CA HIS A 373 -21.38 9.61 0.25
C HIS A 373 -20.14 10.15 0.97
N LYS A 374 -20.12 11.43 1.36
CA LYS A 374 -19.07 12.01 2.20
C LYS A 374 -18.99 11.32 3.58
N LEU A 375 -20.14 11.12 4.24
CA LEU A 375 -20.22 10.37 5.49
C LEU A 375 -19.76 8.92 5.33
N LEU A 376 -20.16 8.27 4.22
CA LEU A 376 -19.72 6.91 3.88
C LEU A 376 -18.21 6.83 3.71
N MET A 377 -17.61 7.73 2.91
CA MET A 377 -16.16 7.78 2.65
C MET A 377 -15.35 7.98 3.92
N ASP A 378 -15.72 8.92 4.77
CA ASP A 378 -14.95 9.22 5.98
C ASP A 378 -15.11 8.09 7.03
N THR A 379 -16.30 7.50 7.17
CA THR A 379 -16.53 6.33 8.03
C THR A 379 -15.78 5.10 7.53
N ALA A 380 -15.83 4.82 6.22
CA ALA A 380 -15.11 3.72 5.59
C ALA A 380 -13.59 3.89 5.67
N THR A 381 -13.09 5.13 5.52
CA THR A 381 -11.68 5.47 5.72
C THR A 381 -11.23 5.13 7.14
N SER A 382 -12.00 5.52 8.17
CA SER A 382 -11.64 5.19 9.56
C SER A 382 -11.72 3.69 9.87
N GLU A 383 -12.73 2.98 9.36
CA GLU A 383 -12.91 1.55 9.65
C GLU A 383 -11.87 0.67 8.92
N TYR A 384 -11.53 1.00 7.68
CA TYR A 384 -10.52 0.27 6.90
C TYR A 384 -9.15 0.33 7.58
N LEU A 385 -8.72 1.54 7.95
CA LEU A 385 -7.45 1.75 8.67
C LEU A 385 -7.46 1.07 10.04
N PHE A 386 -8.60 1.05 10.74
CA PHE A 386 -8.73 0.30 12.00
C PHE A 386 -8.68 -1.22 11.79
N CYS A 387 -9.28 -1.76 10.73
CA CYS A 387 -9.28 -3.21 10.45
C CYS A 387 -7.88 -3.70 10.07
N ASP A 388 -7.16 -2.96 9.21
CA ASP A 388 -5.76 -3.23 8.91
C ASP A 388 -4.89 -3.13 10.17
N GLU A 389 -5.00 -2.05 10.94
CA GLU A 389 -4.16 -1.89 12.13
C GLU A 389 -4.49 -2.91 13.23
N PHE A 390 -5.76 -3.19 13.54
CA PHE A 390 -6.14 -4.00 14.70
C PHE A 390 -6.15 -5.52 14.42
N PHE A 391 -6.53 -5.95 13.21
CA PHE A 391 -6.62 -7.37 12.85
C PHE A 391 -5.58 -7.82 11.81
N GLY A 392 -5.08 -6.92 10.97
CA GLY A 392 -4.23 -7.25 9.81
C GLY A 392 -4.95 -8.05 8.73
N GLU A 393 -6.25 -7.80 8.54
CA GLU A 393 -7.10 -8.49 7.55
C GLU A 393 -8.09 -7.52 6.88
N GLU A 394 -7.85 -7.17 5.62
CA GLU A 394 -8.72 -6.29 4.82
C GLU A 394 -10.12 -6.91 4.59
N SER A 395 -10.25 -8.24 4.62
CA SER A 395 -11.54 -8.95 4.42
C SER A 395 -12.61 -8.55 5.44
N ILE A 396 -12.22 -8.24 6.67
CA ILE A 396 -13.11 -7.85 7.78
C ILE A 396 -13.89 -6.58 7.42
N PHE A 397 -13.26 -5.63 6.72
CA PHE A 397 -13.94 -4.40 6.27
C PHE A 397 -15.15 -4.70 5.38
N TYR A 398 -14.99 -5.60 4.40
CA TYR A 398 -16.06 -5.91 3.44
C TYR A 398 -17.22 -6.68 4.10
N GLU A 399 -16.93 -7.57 5.06
CA GLU A 399 -17.95 -8.26 5.87
C GLU A 399 -18.72 -7.28 6.78
N ILE A 400 -18.05 -6.26 7.32
CA ILE A 400 -18.70 -5.16 8.07
C ILE A 400 -19.58 -4.31 7.15
N PHE A 401 -19.04 -3.85 6.02
CA PHE A 401 -19.71 -2.87 5.16
C PHE A 401 -20.82 -3.45 4.28
N ALA A 402 -20.93 -4.78 4.15
CA ALA A 402 -22.04 -5.43 3.45
C ALA A 402 -23.43 -4.96 3.95
N GLY A 403 -23.59 -4.73 5.26
CA GLY A 403 -24.84 -4.19 5.84
C GLY A 403 -25.08 -2.72 5.47
N PRO A 404 -24.16 -1.79 5.81
CA PRO A 404 -24.20 -0.39 5.38
C PRO A 404 -24.43 -0.18 3.89
N PHE A 405 -23.74 -0.93 3.01
CA PHE A 405 -23.96 -0.85 1.57
C PHE A 405 -25.37 -1.30 1.19
N ALA A 406 -25.88 -2.39 1.74
CA ALA A 406 -27.25 -2.84 1.47
C ALA A 406 -28.31 -1.80 1.86
N VAL A 407 -28.11 -1.07 2.97
CA VAL A 407 -29.02 0.04 3.38
C VAL A 407 -28.97 1.22 2.41
N ILE A 408 -27.78 1.60 1.95
CA ILE A 408 -27.63 2.72 1.01
C ILE A 408 -28.13 2.32 -0.39
N ASP A 409 -27.86 1.08 -0.81
CA ASP A 409 -28.41 0.48 -2.04
C ASP A 409 -29.95 0.44 -2.01
N GLU A 410 -30.57 0.04 -0.89
CA GLU A 410 -32.03 -0.02 -0.73
C GLU A 410 -32.67 1.35 -0.95
N HIS A 411 -32.16 2.39 -0.28
CA HIS A 411 -32.60 3.77 -0.44
C HIS A 411 -32.34 4.31 -1.86
N PHE A 412 -31.13 4.08 -2.40
CA PHE A 412 -30.76 4.56 -3.74
C PHE A 412 -31.60 3.92 -4.85
N ASN A 413 -31.90 2.61 -4.76
CA ASN A 413 -32.79 1.91 -5.69
C ASN A 413 -34.26 2.34 -5.55
N SER A 414 -34.68 2.89 -4.41
CA SER A 414 -36.02 3.48 -4.24
C SER A 414 -36.14 4.85 -4.91
N ILE A 415 -35.09 5.68 -4.83
CA ILE A 415 -35.10 7.06 -5.35
C ILE A 415 -34.75 7.13 -6.85
N LEU A 416 -33.75 6.37 -7.32
CA LEU A 416 -33.27 6.46 -8.71
C LEU A 416 -34.37 6.27 -9.79
N PRO A 417 -35.35 5.35 -9.64
CA PRO A 417 -36.47 5.22 -10.59
C PRO A 417 -37.42 6.43 -10.64
N ASN A 418 -37.37 7.30 -9.63
CA ASN A 418 -38.22 8.48 -9.46
C ASN A 418 -37.48 9.80 -9.75
N CYS A 419 -36.14 9.79 -9.89
CA CYS A 419 -35.37 10.98 -10.29
C CYS A 419 -35.63 11.36 -11.76
N TYR A 420 -36.31 12.49 -12.00
CA TYR A 420 -36.54 13.07 -13.33
C TYR A 420 -35.66 14.31 -13.63
N ASP A 421 -34.79 14.70 -12.70
CA ASP A 421 -33.86 15.80 -12.87
C ASP A 421 -32.55 15.32 -13.54
N ALA A 422 -32.39 15.61 -14.83
CA ALA A 422 -31.17 15.27 -15.57
C ALA A 422 -29.93 16.08 -15.13
N ILE A 423 -30.10 17.30 -14.60
CA ILE A 423 -28.99 18.11 -14.08
C ILE A 423 -28.52 17.54 -12.74
N GLY A 424 -29.46 17.22 -11.84
CA GLY A 424 -29.18 16.52 -10.58
C GLY A 424 -28.52 15.16 -10.79
N LEU A 425 -28.98 14.37 -11.77
CA LEU A 425 -28.35 13.10 -12.15
C LEU A 425 -26.91 13.29 -12.66
N MET A 426 -26.65 14.31 -13.49
CA MET A 426 -25.29 14.63 -13.96
C MET A 426 -24.38 15.13 -12.82
N LEU A 427 -24.90 15.97 -11.92
CA LEU A 427 -24.18 16.40 -10.71
C LEU A 427 -23.81 15.21 -9.83
N MET A 428 -24.72 14.25 -9.60
CA MET A 428 -24.42 13.01 -8.86
C MET A 428 -23.32 12.16 -9.52
N ILE A 429 -23.31 12.05 -10.85
CA ILE A 429 -22.24 11.37 -11.59
C ILE A 429 -20.89 12.05 -11.34
N ARG A 430 -20.84 13.39 -11.37
CA ARG A 430 -19.60 14.14 -11.08
C ARG A 430 -19.19 14.09 -9.61
N ILE A 431 -20.13 14.10 -8.66
CA ILE A 431 -19.87 13.85 -7.23
C ILE A 431 -19.20 12.49 -7.03
N VAL A 432 -19.73 11.41 -7.63
CA VAL A 432 -19.12 10.07 -7.52
C VAL A 432 -17.70 10.05 -8.09
N HIS A 433 -17.49 10.63 -9.28
CA HIS A 433 -16.16 10.67 -9.89
C HIS A 433 -15.15 11.50 -9.07
N GLN A 434 -15.57 12.64 -8.53
CA GLN A 434 -14.73 13.48 -7.66
C GLN A 434 -14.42 12.77 -6.34
N HIS A 435 -15.35 11.99 -5.79
CA HIS A 435 -15.14 11.11 -4.65
C HIS A 435 -14.16 9.95 -4.94
N GLN A 436 -14.21 9.33 -6.14
CA GLN A 436 -13.20 8.34 -6.58
C GLN A 436 -11.80 8.95 -6.61
N LEU A 437 -11.65 10.17 -7.15
CA LEU A 437 -10.38 10.89 -7.15
C LEU A 437 -9.88 11.20 -5.72
N ILE A 438 -10.78 11.46 -4.77
CA ILE A 438 -10.44 11.66 -3.34
C ILE A 438 -9.98 10.34 -2.69
N MET A 439 -10.66 9.20 -2.93
CA MET A 439 -10.23 7.89 -2.40
C MET A 439 -8.88 7.46 -2.98
N SER A 440 -8.67 7.68 -4.29
CA SER A 440 -7.39 7.46 -4.96
C SER A 440 -6.26 8.30 -4.35
N ARG A 441 -6.50 9.60 -4.07
CA ARG A 441 -5.56 10.48 -3.36
C ARG A 441 -5.28 10.00 -1.92
N ARG A 442 -6.28 9.46 -1.22
CA ARG A 442 -6.12 8.82 0.11
C ARG A 442 -5.34 7.50 0.05
N ARG A 443 -5.23 6.87 -1.13
CA ARG A 443 -4.69 5.51 -1.36
C ARG A 443 -5.47 4.41 -0.62
N ILE A 444 -6.79 4.55 -0.54
CA ILE A 444 -7.68 3.58 0.12
C ILE A 444 -8.67 3.03 -0.92
N PRO A 445 -8.51 1.78 -1.40
CA PRO A 445 -9.31 1.22 -2.49
C PRO A 445 -10.67 0.67 -2.06
N CYS A 446 -11.00 0.72 -0.77
CA CYS A 446 -12.10 -0.05 -0.17
C CYS A 446 -13.51 0.32 -0.65
N LEU A 447 -13.67 1.46 -1.32
CA LEU A 447 -14.93 1.92 -1.90
C LEU A 447 -14.97 1.88 -3.44
N ASP A 448 -13.88 1.51 -4.12
CA ASP A 448 -13.78 1.68 -5.59
C ASP A 448 -14.88 0.92 -6.32
N SER A 449 -15.05 -0.38 -6.00
CA SER A 449 -16.12 -1.22 -6.56
C SER A 449 -17.53 -0.74 -6.21
N TYR A 450 -17.72 -0.08 -5.06
CA TYR A 450 -19.01 0.50 -4.69
C TYR A 450 -19.30 1.77 -5.49
N LEU A 451 -18.33 2.68 -5.61
CA LEU A 451 -18.46 3.93 -6.37
C LEU A 451 -18.67 3.64 -7.87
N ASP A 452 -17.96 2.65 -8.44
CA ASP A 452 -18.19 2.19 -9.81
C ASP A 452 -19.60 1.63 -10.00
N LYS A 453 -20.12 0.81 -9.06
CA LYS A 453 -21.50 0.31 -9.10
C LYS A 453 -22.53 1.44 -9.12
N VAL A 454 -22.34 2.48 -8.29
CA VAL A 454 -23.22 3.66 -8.25
C VAL A 454 -23.13 4.44 -9.57
N ASN A 455 -21.92 4.65 -10.11
CA ASN A 455 -21.69 5.31 -11.40
C ASN A 455 -22.40 4.56 -12.56
N ILE A 456 -22.19 3.24 -12.65
CA ILE A 456 -22.83 2.34 -13.62
C ILE A 456 -24.37 2.36 -13.51
N SER A 457 -24.91 2.62 -12.32
CA SER A 457 -26.36 2.74 -12.09
C SER A 457 -26.92 4.11 -12.48
N LEU A 458 -26.17 5.20 -12.26
CA LEU A 458 -26.58 6.57 -12.59
C LEU A 458 -26.70 6.80 -14.10
N TRP A 459 -25.72 6.34 -14.90
CA TRP A 459 -25.66 6.61 -16.34
C TRP A 459 -26.89 6.13 -17.15
N PRO A 460 -27.40 4.90 -16.98
CA PRO A 460 -28.64 4.45 -17.62
C PRO A 460 -29.85 5.32 -17.27
N ARG A 461 -29.94 5.80 -16.02
CA ARG A 461 -31.05 6.66 -15.60
C ARG A 461 -30.92 8.08 -16.17
N PHE A 462 -29.73 8.68 -16.15
CA PHE A 462 -29.47 9.95 -16.82
C PHE A 462 -29.87 9.87 -18.30
N LYS A 463 -29.44 8.80 -19.00
CA LYS A 463 -29.79 8.57 -20.40
C LYS A 463 -31.30 8.44 -20.63
N MET A 464 -32.01 7.69 -19.79
CA MET A 464 -33.47 7.56 -19.87
C MET A 464 -34.17 8.93 -19.76
N VAL A 465 -33.78 9.78 -18.80
CA VAL A 465 -34.35 11.12 -18.63
C VAL A 465 -33.99 12.04 -19.80
N PHE A 466 -32.76 11.96 -20.30
CA PHE A 466 -32.32 12.70 -21.48
C PHE A 466 -33.11 12.30 -22.74
N ASP A 467 -33.31 11.00 -22.96
CA ASP A 467 -34.11 10.47 -24.07
C ASP A 467 -35.61 10.84 -23.94
N MET A 468 -36.12 11.06 -22.71
CA MET A 468 -37.46 11.65 -22.49
C MET A 468 -37.52 13.12 -22.93
N HIS A 469 -36.53 13.96 -22.58
CA HIS A 469 -36.46 15.34 -23.07
C HIS A 469 -36.35 15.40 -24.61
N LEU A 470 -35.50 14.55 -25.21
CA LEU A 470 -35.33 14.43 -26.65
C LEU A 470 -36.64 13.99 -27.35
N SER A 471 -37.34 13.01 -26.78
CA SER A 471 -38.62 12.53 -27.30
C SER A 471 -39.74 13.57 -27.17
N SER A 472 -39.74 14.35 -26.09
CA SER A 472 -40.66 15.48 -25.89
C SER A 472 -40.51 16.56 -26.96
N LEU A 473 -39.29 16.84 -27.42
CA LEU A 473 -39.03 17.80 -28.50
C LEU A 473 -39.39 17.26 -29.89
N ARG A 474 -39.08 15.98 -30.17
CA ARG A 474 -39.39 15.34 -31.46
C ARG A 474 -40.90 15.15 -31.69
N ASN A 475 -41.62 14.76 -30.64
CA ASN A 475 -43.06 14.51 -30.67
C ASN A 475 -43.89 15.74 -30.28
N ALA A 476 -43.26 16.92 -30.18
CA ALA A 476 -43.89 18.17 -29.79
C ALA A 476 -45.02 18.58 -30.76
N ASN A 477 -46.21 18.87 -30.23
CA ASN A 477 -47.32 19.36 -31.04
C ASN A 477 -47.13 20.86 -31.33
N VAL A 478 -46.56 21.17 -32.50
CA VAL A 478 -46.30 22.51 -33.01
C VAL A 478 -47.51 23.45 -32.86
N LYS A 479 -48.74 22.95 -33.04
CA LYS A 479 -49.98 23.76 -32.94
C LYS A 479 -50.38 24.15 -31.51
N LEU A 480 -49.87 23.45 -30.49
CA LEU A 480 -50.09 23.78 -29.07
C LEU A 480 -48.93 24.61 -28.49
N LEU A 481 -47.74 24.49 -29.08
CA LEU A 481 -46.57 25.29 -28.67
C LEU A 481 -46.51 26.66 -29.34
N TRP A 482 -47.06 26.81 -30.56
CA TRP A 482 -47.00 28.06 -31.32
C TRP A 482 -47.88 29.15 -30.71
N GLU A 483 -47.28 30.32 -30.50
CA GLU A 483 -47.92 31.58 -30.14
C GLU A 483 -47.61 32.59 -31.26
N ASP A 484 -48.52 33.52 -31.56
CA ASP A 484 -48.37 34.51 -32.64
C ASP A 484 -47.45 35.66 -32.21
N ASP A 485 -46.21 35.33 -31.84
CA ASP A 485 -45.21 36.23 -31.30
C ASP A 485 -43.81 35.91 -31.85
N SER A 486 -43.09 36.94 -32.29
CA SER A 486 -41.73 36.85 -32.83
C SER A 486 -40.63 36.88 -31.76
N HIS A 487 -40.97 37.06 -30.48
CA HIS A 487 -40.04 36.99 -29.35
C HIS A 487 -39.41 35.58 -29.15
N PRO A 488 -38.31 35.45 -28.38
CA PRO A 488 -37.68 34.15 -28.09
C PRO A 488 -38.65 33.17 -27.41
N HIS A 489 -38.78 31.98 -27.98
CA HIS A 489 -39.76 30.98 -27.55
C HIS A 489 -39.31 30.28 -26.26
N TYR A 490 -40.25 30.02 -25.35
CA TYR A 490 -39.91 29.48 -24.02
C TYR A 490 -39.27 28.08 -24.08
N VAL A 491 -39.57 27.27 -25.10
CA VAL A 491 -38.92 25.96 -25.32
C VAL A 491 -37.45 26.15 -25.70
N MET A 492 -37.14 27.16 -26.53
CA MET A 492 -35.76 27.50 -26.89
C MET A 492 -34.98 27.97 -25.66
N ARG A 493 -35.59 28.82 -24.82
CA ARG A 493 -34.99 29.27 -23.56
C ARG A 493 -34.69 28.09 -22.61
N ARG A 494 -35.64 27.17 -22.40
CA ARG A 494 -35.40 25.95 -21.59
C ARG A 494 -34.27 25.10 -22.16
N TYR A 495 -34.22 24.91 -23.48
CA TYR A 495 -33.13 24.19 -24.14
C TYR A 495 -31.78 24.88 -23.93
N ALA A 496 -31.72 26.21 -24.05
CA ALA A 496 -30.50 26.98 -23.82
C ALA A 496 -30.04 26.87 -22.37
N GLU A 497 -30.93 27.09 -21.38
CA GLU A 497 -30.63 26.96 -19.95
C GLU A 497 -30.14 25.53 -19.60
N PHE A 498 -30.81 24.49 -20.12
CA PHE A 498 -30.44 23.09 -19.91
C PHE A 498 -29.09 22.72 -20.56
N THR A 499 -28.85 23.20 -21.79
CA THR A 499 -27.63 22.92 -22.55
C THR A 499 -26.43 23.63 -21.94
N ALA A 500 -26.59 24.90 -21.58
CA ALA A 500 -25.63 25.68 -20.81
C ALA A 500 -25.24 24.97 -19.50
N SER A 501 -26.23 24.49 -18.75
CA SER A 501 -26.01 23.76 -17.49
C SER A 501 -25.22 22.47 -17.67
N LEU A 502 -25.54 21.65 -18.69
CA LEU A 502 -24.82 20.40 -18.96
C LEU A 502 -23.42 20.64 -19.52
N ILE A 503 -23.20 21.67 -20.35
CA ILE A 503 -21.86 22.06 -20.83
C ILE A 503 -21.00 22.47 -19.63
N HIS A 504 -21.51 23.35 -18.77
CA HIS A 504 -20.73 23.90 -17.64
C HIS A 504 -20.36 22.83 -16.59
N ILE A 505 -21.19 21.81 -16.37
CA ILE A 505 -20.83 20.64 -15.53
C ILE A 505 -19.78 19.73 -16.19
N ASN A 506 -19.65 19.75 -17.51
CA ASN A 506 -18.83 18.78 -18.26
C ASN A 506 -17.45 19.29 -18.72
N VAL A 507 -17.15 20.59 -18.57
CA VAL A 507 -15.94 21.25 -19.12
C VAL A 507 -14.64 20.49 -18.80
N GLU A 508 -14.47 20.04 -17.56
CA GLU A 508 -13.24 19.36 -17.10
C GLU A 508 -13.20 17.86 -17.42
N TYR A 509 -14.31 17.27 -17.92
CA TYR A 509 -14.54 15.82 -17.87
C TYR A 509 -14.69 15.12 -19.24
N GLY A 510 -14.75 15.87 -20.35
CA GLY A 510 -14.45 15.36 -21.69
C GLY A 510 -15.27 14.16 -22.22
N ASP A 511 -16.48 13.91 -21.70
CA ASP A 511 -17.28 12.76 -22.13
C ASP A 511 -17.91 12.95 -23.53
N GLY A 512 -17.37 12.23 -24.53
CA GLY A 512 -17.90 12.19 -25.88
C GLY A 512 -19.28 11.52 -26.02
N GLN A 513 -19.73 10.70 -25.07
CA GLN A 513 -21.08 10.16 -25.07
C GLN A 513 -22.10 11.25 -24.71
N LEU A 514 -21.79 12.17 -23.79
CA LEU A 514 -22.60 13.36 -23.56
C LEU A 514 -22.61 14.28 -24.79
N GLU A 515 -21.46 14.58 -25.42
CA GLU A 515 -21.42 15.40 -26.64
C GLU A 515 -22.38 14.88 -27.72
N LEU A 516 -22.34 13.57 -28.01
CA LEU A 516 -23.22 12.94 -29.01
C LEU A 516 -24.72 13.05 -28.65
N ASN A 517 -25.05 13.09 -27.35
CA ASN A 517 -26.42 13.27 -26.89
C ASN A 517 -26.86 14.75 -26.98
N MET A 518 -26.00 15.70 -26.64
CA MET A 518 -26.27 17.13 -26.82
C MET A 518 -26.49 17.50 -28.28
N GLU A 519 -25.71 16.90 -29.20
CA GLU A 519 -25.87 17.08 -30.65
C GLU A 519 -27.23 16.53 -31.16
N ARG A 520 -27.70 15.40 -30.62
CA ARG A 520 -29.04 14.87 -30.91
C ARG A 520 -30.16 15.78 -30.42
N LEU A 521 -29.95 16.43 -29.26
CA LEU A 521 -30.88 17.40 -28.69
C LEU A 521 -30.95 18.66 -29.55
N ARG A 522 -29.79 19.20 -29.97
CA ARG A 522 -29.69 20.32 -30.90
C ARG A 522 -30.48 20.07 -32.18
N MET A 523 -30.23 18.95 -32.86
CA MET A 523 -30.96 18.60 -34.10
C MET A 523 -32.48 18.52 -33.92
N ALA A 524 -32.97 18.04 -32.78
CA ALA A 524 -34.41 18.00 -32.49
C ALA A 524 -35.01 19.39 -32.22
N VAL A 525 -34.22 20.30 -31.63
CA VAL A 525 -34.60 21.69 -31.41
C VAL A 525 -34.60 22.46 -32.73
N ASP A 526 -33.58 22.30 -33.58
CA ASP A 526 -33.54 22.93 -34.90
C ASP A 526 -34.74 22.52 -35.78
N GLU A 527 -35.11 21.22 -35.75
CA GLU A 527 -36.28 20.72 -36.45
C GLU A 527 -37.59 21.33 -35.90
N LEU A 528 -37.72 21.48 -34.58
CA LEU A 528 -38.88 22.10 -33.94
C LEU A 528 -38.95 23.61 -34.22
N LEU A 529 -37.82 24.31 -34.14
CA LEU A 529 -37.69 25.74 -34.38
C LEU A 529 -38.05 26.08 -35.83
N MET A 530 -37.57 25.28 -36.80
CA MET A 530 -37.94 25.41 -38.21
C MET A 530 -39.40 25.04 -38.51
N LYS A 531 -40.04 24.17 -37.71
CA LYS A 531 -41.49 23.91 -37.79
C LYS A 531 -42.29 25.09 -37.25
N LEU A 532 -41.88 25.69 -36.12
CA LEU A 532 -42.52 26.86 -35.53
C LEU A 532 -42.39 28.09 -36.44
N ALA A 533 -41.19 28.36 -36.99
CA ALA A 533 -40.96 29.48 -37.91
C ALA A 533 -41.88 29.42 -39.14
N LYS A 534 -42.13 28.22 -39.70
CA LYS A 534 -43.03 28.02 -40.86
C LYS A 534 -44.52 28.28 -40.59
N MET A 535 -44.92 28.48 -39.34
CA MET A 535 -46.31 28.85 -39.01
C MET A 535 -46.62 30.33 -39.31
N PHE A 536 -45.61 31.22 -39.31
CA PHE A 536 -45.84 32.63 -39.62
C PHE A 536 -46.08 32.85 -41.12
N SER A 537 -47.13 33.60 -41.45
CA SER A 537 -47.59 33.82 -42.84
C SER A 537 -46.67 34.69 -43.70
N LYS A 538 -45.82 35.53 -43.08
CA LYS A 538 -44.87 36.42 -43.76
C LYS A 538 -43.44 35.87 -43.63
N PRO A 539 -42.69 35.65 -44.74
CA PRO A 539 -41.29 35.19 -44.68
C PRO A 539 -40.40 36.03 -43.75
N LYS A 540 -40.53 37.36 -43.78
CA LYS A 540 -39.84 38.29 -42.87
C LYS A 540 -40.01 37.93 -41.39
N LEU A 541 -41.22 37.58 -40.96
CA LEU A 541 -41.50 37.17 -39.56
C LEU A 541 -40.89 35.81 -39.21
N GLN A 542 -40.84 34.87 -40.17
CA GLN A 542 -40.13 33.59 -39.98
C GLN A 542 -38.66 33.84 -39.64
N ILE A 543 -38.00 34.73 -40.39
CA ILE A 543 -36.58 35.04 -40.20
C ILE A 543 -36.34 35.81 -38.89
N VAL A 544 -37.20 36.79 -38.55
CA VAL A 544 -37.12 37.52 -37.26
C VAL A 544 -37.25 36.57 -36.07
N PHE A 545 -38.22 35.66 -36.11
CA PHE A 545 -38.40 34.64 -35.06
C PHE A 545 -37.15 33.75 -34.92
N LEU A 546 -36.56 33.29 -36.02
CA LEU A 546 -35.30 32.52 -35.99
C LEU A 546 -34.16 33.34 -35.35
N ILE A 547 -33.96 34.59 -35.78
CA ILE A 547 -32.92 35.48 -35.24
C ILE A 547 -33.06 35.67 -33.73
N ASN A 548 -34.25 36.04 -33.24
CA ASN A 548 -34.51 36.25 -31.80
C ASN A 548 -34.23 34.98 -30.98
N ASN A 549 -34.59 33.80 -31.50
CA ASN A 549 -34.34 32.53 -30.82
C ASN A 549 -32.85 32.13 -30.83
N CYS A 550 -32.13 32.35 -31.93
CA CYS A 550 -30.68 32.13 -31.98
C CYS A 550 -29.93 33.07 -31.03
N ASP A 551 -30.23 34.37 -31.06
CA ASP A 551 -29.58 35.38 -30.22
C ASP A 551 -29.74 35.10 -28.71
N MET A 552 -30.97 34.83 -28.26
CA MET A 552 -31.26 34.42 -26.88
C MET A 552 -30.48 33.17 -26.47
N THR A 553 -30.36 32.19 -27.38
CA THR A 553 -29.62 30.94 -27.12
C THR A 553 -28.12 31.21 -26.99
N ILE A 554 -27.55 32.04 -27.86
CA ILE A 554 -26.14 32.45 -27.83
C ILE A 554 -25.83 33.23 -26.55
N ALA A 555 -26.73 34.12 -26.11
CA ALA A 555 -26.57 34.88 -24.88
C ALA A 555 -26.50 33.97 -23.63
N VAL A 556 -27.45 33.02 -23.49
CA VAL A 556 -27.48 32.08 -22.36
C VAL A 556 -26.29 31.10 -22.39
N LEU A 557 -25.85 30.66 -23.57
CA LEU A 557 -24.65 29.82 -23.69
C LEU A 557 -23.37 30.57 -23.27
N LYS A 558 -23.25 31.86 -23.62
CA LYS A 558 -22.11 32.72 -23.24
C LYS A 558 -22.08 33.08 -21.75
N GLU A 559 -23.26 33.16 -21.10
CA GLU A 559 -23.34 33.38 -19.65
C GLU A 559 -22.78 32.19 -18.86
N ALA A 560 -22.91 30.96 -19.38
CA ALA A 560 -22.43 29.74 -18.72
C ALA A 560 -20.96 29.37 -19.02
N GLY A 561 -20.29 30.08 -19.92
CA GLY A 561 -18.85 29.90 -20.14
C GLY A 561 -18.32 30.60 -21.40
N PRO A 562 -17.00 30.90 -21.46
CA PRO A 562 -16.38 31.54 -22.62
C PRO A 562 -16.32 30.62 -23.86
N GLU A 563 -16.49 29.30 -23.69
CA GLU A 563 -16.52 28.32 -24.77
C GLU A 563 -17.80 27.48 -24.72
N GLY A 564 -18.91 27.99 -25.28
CA GLY A 564 -20.13 27.22 -25.56
C GLY A 564 -19.97 26.17 -26.69
N GLY A 565 -18.73 25.92 -27.11
CA GLY A 565 -18.31 24.87 -28.03
C GLY A 565 -18.97 24.90 -29.40
N LYS A 566 -19.04 23.71 -30.01
CA LYS A 566 -19.62 23.45 -31.34
C LYS A 566 -21.08 23.92 -31.44
N ILE A 567 -21.83 23.87 -30.33
CA ILE A 567 -23.25 24.25 -30.27
C ILE A 567 -23.42 25.77 -30.35
N GLN A 568 -22.62 26.55 -29.61
CA GLN A 568 -22.61 28.01 -29.76
C GLN A 568 -22.22 28.41 -31.19
N GLN A 569 -21.15 27.82 -31.74
CA GLN A 569 -20.70 28.10 -33.10
C GLN A 569 -21.80 27.84 -34.15
N HIS A 570 -22.53 26.73 -34.02
CA HIS A 570 -23.67 26.43 -34.88
C HIS A 570 -24.76 27.51 -34.85
N PHE A 571 -25.15 27.99 -33.66
CA PHE A 571 -26.14 29.05 -33.55
C PHE A 571 -25.61 30.41 -34.03
N GLU A 572 -24.32 30.72 -33.86
CA GLU A 572 -23.69 31.94 -34.40
C GLU A 572 -23.66 31.92 -35.95
N GLU A 573 -23.37 30.77 -36.56
CA GLU A 573 -23.48 30.59 -38.02
C GLU A 573 -24.93 30.71 -38.51
N MET A 574 -25.89 30.12 -37.78
CA MET A 574 -27.32 30.23 -38.09
C MET A 574 -27.83 31.66 -37.98
N LEU A 575 -27.45 32.39 -36.92
CA LEU A 575 -27.76 33.81 -36.71
C LEU A 575 -27.21 34.67 -37.85
N LYS A 576 -25.95 34.44 -38.24
CA LYS A 576 -25.29 35.16 -39.34
C LYS A 576 -25.96 34.90 -40.69
N SER A 577 -26.35 33.65 -40.96
CA SER A 577 -27.06 33.26 -42.17
C SER A 577 -28.45 33.92 -42.25
N ASN A 578 -29.26 33.79 -41.18
CA ASN A 578 -30.59 34.40 -41.10
C ASN A 578 -30.52 35.94 -41.13
N THR A 579 -29.50 36.55 -40.52
CA THR A 579 -29.25 38.00 -40.62
C THR A 579 -29.05 38.43 -42.07
N GLY A 580 -28.28 37.68 -42.87
CA GLY A 580 -28.12 37.95 -44.30
C GLY A 580 -29.45 37.88 -45.06
N LEU A 581 -30.28 36.87 -44.78
CA LEU A 581 -31.61 36.74 -45.39
C LEU A 581 -32.57 37.88 -44.99
N PHE A 582 -32.59 38.26 -43.70
CA PHE A 582 -33.42 39.38 -43.22
C PHE A 582 -32.98 40.72 -43.85
N VAL A 583 -31.67 40.97 -43.94
CA VAL A 583 -31.11 42.16 -44.59
C VAL A 583 -31.57 42.25 -46.05
N GLU A 584 -31.51 41.14 -46.80
CA GLU A 584 -31.94 41.12 -48.20
C GLU A 584 -33.46 41.37 -48.36
N GLU A 585 -34.30 40.74 -47.53
CA GLU A 585 -35.76 40.97 -47.54
C GLU A 585 -36.14 42.40 -47.12
N LEU A 586 -35.54 42.94 -46.06
CA LEU A 586 -35.76 44.32 -45.60
C LEU A 586 -35.37 45.35 -46.67
N LEU A 587 -34.26 45.11 -47.38
CA LEU A 587 -33.83 45.97 -48.48
C LEU A 587 -34.74 45.82 -49.71
N MET A 588 -35.22 44.61 -50.01
CA MET A 588 -36.19 44.36 -51.08
C MET A 588 -37.55 45.01 -50.82
N GLU A 589 -38.01 45.11 -49.58
CA GLU A 589 -39.26 45.79 -49.20
C GLU A 589 -39.25 47.29 -49.56
N HIS A 590 -38.10 47.96 -49.48
CA HIS A 590 -37.97 49.39 -49.75
C HIS A 590 -37.38 49.74 -51.13
N PHE A 591 -36.45 48.92 -51.65
CA PHE A 591 -35.62 49.23 -52.82
C PHE A 591 -35.62 48.12 -53.89
N SER A 592 -36.74 47.40 -54.04
CA SER A 592 -36.84 46.18 -54.84
C SER A 592 -36.24 46.29 -56.25
N ASP A 593 -36.45 47.40 -56.96
CA ASP A 593 -36.07 47.54 -58.37
C ASP A 593 -34.61 47.93 -58.56
N LEU A 594 -34.05 48.70 -57.62
CA LEU A 594 -32.60 48.94 -57.50
C LEU A 594 -31.85 47.62 -57.30
N ILE A 595 -32.35 46.77 -56.41
CA ILE A 595 -31.70 45.50 -56.06
C ILE A 595 -31.84 44.48 -57.19
N LYS A 596 -33.02 44.38 -57.83
CA LYS A 596 -33.21 43.57 -59.06
C LYS A 596 -32.22 44.01 -60.15
N PHE A 597 -32.15 45.30 -60.45
CA PHE A 597 -31.23 45.83 -61.48
C PHE A 597 -29.77 45.46 -61.17
N VAL A 598 -29.28 45.73 -59.95
CA VAL A 598 -27.89 45.44 -59.58
C VAL A 598 -27.61 43.93 -59.51
N LYS A 599 -28.57 43.10 -59.09
CA LYS A 599 -28.41 41.63 -59.09
C LYS A 599 -28.38 41.06 -60.51
N THR A 600 -29.28 41.48 -61.40
CA THR A 600 -29.30 41.03 -62.80
C THR A 600 -28.00 41.42 -63.53
N ARG A 601 -27.47 42.63 -63.30
CA ARG A 601 -26.17 43.04 -63.86
C ARG A 601 -24.96 42.38 -63.18
N ALA A 602 -25.06 41.98 -61.91
CA ALA A 602 -24.03 41.19 -61.23
C ALA A 602 -24.00 39.71 -61.65
N SER A 603 -25.05 39.23 -62.34
CA SER A 603 -25.09 37.90 -62.98
C SER A 603 -24.72 37.90 -64.46
N GLU A 604 -24.42 39.06 -65.06
CA GLU A 604 -23.84 39.16 -66.40
C GLU A 604 -22.31 39.06 -66.28
N ASP A 605 -21.71 38.10 -66.99
CA ASP A 605 -20.31 37.70 -66.84
C ASP A 605 -19.37 38.82 -67.38
N PRO A 606 -18.41 39.36 -66.61
CA PRO A 606 -17.66 40.57 -66.99
C PRO A 606 -16.70 40.41 -68.19
N ASN A 607 -16.52 39.19 -68.70
CA ASN A 607 -15.81 38.89 -69.96
C ASN A 607 -16.75 38.43 -71.09
N GLY A 608 -18.06 38.40 -70.88
CA GLY A 608 -19.05 37.98 -71.87
C GLY A 608 -19.33 39.10 -72.89
N SER A 609 -19.18 38.82 -74.18
CA SER A 609 -19.43 39.75 -75.29
C SER A 609 -20.91 40.05 -75.57
N ASN A 610 -21.74 40.02 -74.52
CA ASN A 610 -23.20 40.18 -74.55
C ASN A 610 -23.71 41.06 -73.39
N GLU A 611 -22.93 42.05 -72.90
CA GLU A 611 -23.48 43.12 -72.07
C GLU A 611 -24.65 43.78 -72.79
N ARG A 612 -25.89 43.62 -72.28
CA ARG A 612 -27.06 44.30 -72.85
C ARG A 612 -26.86 45.82 -72.70
N PRO A 613 -26.88 46.63 -73.77
CA PRO A 613 -26.64 48.08 -73.65
C PRO A 613 -27.69 48.69 -72.73
N ILE A 614 -27.25 49.26 -71.60
CA ILE A 614 -28.14 49.84 -70.58
C ILE A 614 -28.81 51.09 -71.18
N SER A 615 -30.14 51.10 -71.28
CA SER A 615 -30.85 52.33 -71.67
C SER A 615 -30.92 53.31 -70.49
N VAL A 616 -30.77 54.61 -70.77
CA VAL A 616 -30.94 55.66 -69.74
C VAL A 616 -32.33 55.58 -69.11
N SER A 617 -33.35 55.23 -69.91
CA SER A 617 -34.74 55.00 -69.51
C SER A 617 -34.98 53.89 -68.49
N GLU A 618 -34.10 52.87 -68.39
CA GLU A 618 -34.20 51.84 -67.34
C GLU A 618 -33.72 52.35 -65.98
N VAL A 619 -32.74 53.26 -65.97
CA VAL A 619 -32.01 53.64 -64.75
C VAL A 619 -32.48 54.98 -64.18
N GLU A 620 -32.95 55.89 -65.02
CA GLU A 620 -33.55 57.17 -64.62
C GLU A 620 -34.66 57.04 -63.55
N PRO A 621 -35.67 56.15 -63.68
CA PRO A 621 -36.68 56.00 -62.63
C PRO A 621 -36.09 55.47 -61.32
N ILE A 622 -35.14 54.54 -61.37
CA ILE A 622 -34.50 53.94 -60.18
C ILE A 622 -33.71 54.99 -59.39
N VAL A 623 -32.96 55.87 -60.08
CA VAL A 623 -32.17 56.93 -59.45
C VAL A 623 -33.08 57.99 -58.82
N LYS A 624 -34.14 58.43 -59.51
CA LYS A 624 -35.09 59.43 -59.00
C LYS A 624 -35.95 58.90 -57.84
N ASP A 625 -36.36 57.65 -57.91
CA ASP A 625 -37.07 56.97 -56.83
C ASP A 625 -36.20 56.83 -55.58
N PHE A 626 -34.97 56.34 -55.73
CA PHE A 626 -34.00 56.27 -54.63
C PHE A 626 -33.75 57.67 -54.05
N GLY A 627 -33.40 58.65 -54.89
CA GLY A 627 -33.05 60.01 -54.48
C GLY A 627 -34.15 60.74 -53.69
N SER A 628 -35.42 60.42 -53.95
CA SER A 628 -36.56 60.99 -53.24
C SER A 628 -36.96 60.21 -51.96
N ARG A 629 -36.85 58.87 -51.95
CA ARG A 629 -37.36 58.03 -50.84
C ARG A 629 -36.32 57.56 -49.82
N TRP A 630 -35.02 57.56 -50.14
CA TRP A 630 -33.99 56.88 -49.34
C TRP A 630 -33.93 57.25 -47.85
N LYS A 631 -34.12 58.53 -47.49
CA LYS A 631 -34.09 58.96 -46.06
C LYS A 631 -35.24 58.37 -45.26
N GLY A 632 -36.46 58.45 -45.79
CA GLY A 632 -37.66 57.89 -45.14
C GLY A 632 -37.63 56.36 -45.10
N ALA A 633 -37.08 55.72 -46.13
CA ALA A 633 -36.84 54.28 -46.12
C ALA A 633 -35.88 53.87 -45.00
N ILE A 634 -34.75 54.56 -44.81
CA ILE A 634 -33.82 54.29 -43.70
C ILE A 634 -34.49 54.49 -42.32
N GLU A 635 -35.33 55.52 -42.16
CA GLU A 635 -36.08 55.75 -40.92
C GLU A 635 -37.13 54.67 -40.64
N LEU A 636 -37.81 54.17 -41.68
CA LEU A 636 -38.73 53.03 -41.57
C LEU A 636 -38.00 51.74 -41.24
N MET A 637 -36.88 51.43 -41.92
CA MET A 637 -36.01 50.29 -41.61
C MET A 637 -35.51 50.34 -40.16
N HIS A 638 -35.06 51.51 -39.70
CA HIS A 638 -34.62 51.73 -38.32
C HIS A 638 -35.73 51.40 -37.31
N LYS A 639 -36.95 51.91 -37.55
CA LYS A 639 -38.10 51.63 -36.69
C LYS A 639 -38.50 50.16 -36.70
N ASP A 640 -38.57 49.54 -37.88
CA ASP A 640 -38.93 48.13 -38.09
C ASP A 640 -37.97 47.17 -37.39
N VAL A 641 -36.66 47.45 -37.46
CA VAL A 641 -35.61 46.71 -36.72
C VAL A 641 -35.79 46.86 -35.21
N ILE A 642 -36.01 48.07 -34.67
CA ILE A 642 -36.27 48.27 -33.23
C ILE A 642 -37.50 47.49 -32.76
N THR A 643 -38.57 47.42 -33.56
CA THR A 643 -39.79 46.69 -33.19
C THR A 643 -39.71 45.18 -33.40
N SER A 644 -38.73 44.68 -34.16
CA SER A 644 -38.60 43.26 -34.51
C SER A 644 -37.70 42.47 -33.58
N PHE A 645 -36.62 43.07 -33.07
CA PHE A 645 -35.57 42.35 -32.35
C PHE A 645 -35.58 42.62 -30.85
N SER A 646 -35.63 41.55 -30.05
CA SER A 646 -35.74 41.65 -28.59
C SER A 646 -34.44 42.07 -27.91
N ASN A 647 -33.29 41.84 -28.56
CA ASN A 647 -31.98 42.29 -28.12
C ASN A 647 -31.53 43.51 -28.93
N PHE A 648 -31.35 44.63 -28.23
CA PHE A 648 -30.89 45.90 -28.78
C PHE A 648 -29.57 45.80 -29.54
N LEU A 649 -28.58 45.04 -29.02
CA LEU A 649 -27.27 44.90 -29.67
C LEU A 649 -27.39 44.14 -31.00
N CYS A 650 -28.19 43.06 -31.00
CA CYS A 650 -28.50 42.28 -32.20
C CYS A 650 -29.18 43.16 -33.25
N GLY A 651 -30.22 43.93 -32.87
CA GLY A 651 -30.89 44.88 -33.75
C GLY A 651 -29.95 45.94 -34.34
N MET A 652 -29.04 46.49 -33.54
CA MET A 652 -28.03 47.45 -34.02
C MET A 652 -27.07 46.83 -35.03
N GLU A 653 -26.59 45.59 -34.82
CA GLU A 653 -25.74 44.89 -35.77
C GLU A 653 -26.47 44.55 -37.08
N ILE A 654 -27.74 44.13 -37.00
CA ILE A 654 -28.60 43.87 -38.15
C ILE A 654 -28.85 45.15 -38.96
N LEU A 655 -29.13 46.29 -38.30
CA LEU A 655 -29.24 47.58 -38.97
C LEU A 655 -27.93 47.95 -39.66
N ARG A 656 -26.79 47.80 -38.97
CA ARG A 656 -25.47 48.12 -39.53
C ARG A 656 -25.17 47.26 -40.75
N ALA A 657 -25.51 45.97 -40.73
CA ALA A 657 -25.40 45.09 -41.88
C ALA A 657 -26.31 45.55 -43.03
N ALA A 658 -27.58 45.88 -42.76
CA ALA A 658 -28.53 46.38 -43.76
C ALA A 658 -28.05 47.67 -44.43
N LEU A 659 -27.55 48.64 -43.64
CA LEU A 659 -27.06 49.91 -44.14
C LEU A 659 -25.73 49.80 -44.89
N THR A 660 -24.85 48.88 -44.50
CA THR A 660 -23.64 48.54 -45.27
C THR A 660 -24.00 47.86 -46.59
N GLN A 661 -24.95 46.92 -46.61
CA GLN A 661 -25.39 46.24 -47.83
C GLN A 661 -26.13 47.20 -48.79
N LEU A 662 -26.95 48.12 -48.27
CA LEU A 662 -27.54 49.22 -49.05
C LEU A 662 -26.47 50.10 -49.71
N LEU A 663 -25.42 50.45 -48.95
CA LEU A 663 -24.30 51.24 -49.46
C LEU A 663 -23.52 50.50 -50.57
N LEU A 664 -23.35 49.18 -50.45
CA LEU A 664 -22.74 48.33 -51.48
C LEU A 664 -23.61 48.27 -52.75
N TYR A 665 -24.92 48.05 -52.62
CA TYR A 665 -25.84 48.08 -53.77
C TYR A 665 -25.86 49.44 -54.46
N TYR A 666 -25.91 50.54 -53.70
CA TYR A 666 -25.89 51.89 -54.27
C TYR A 666 -24.56 52.24 -54.93
N THR A 667 -23.42 51.80 -54.37
CA THR A 667 -22.10 52.01 -54.98
C THR A 667 -22.01 51.26 -56.32
N ARG A 668 -22.47 50.01 -56.37
CA ARG A 668 -22.57 49.23 -57.62
C ARG A 668 -23.47 49.91 -58.65
N LEU A 669 -24.64 50.43 -58.25
CA LEU A 669 -25.51 51.22 -59.14
C LEU A 669 -24.78 52.44 -59.71
N SER A 670 -24.06 53.20 -58.86
CA SER A 670 -23.26 54.35 -59.29
C SER A 670 -22.15 53.96 -60.27
N ASP A 671 -21.48 52.82 -60.06
CA ASP A 671 -20.45 52.32 -60.97
C ASP A 671 -21.02 51.79 -62.30
N CYS A 672 -22.22 51.19 -62.30
CA CYS A 672 -22.95 50.89 -63.52
C CYS A 672 -23.29 52.18 -64.30
N ILE A 673 -23.79 53.22 -63.64
CA ILE A 673 -24.16 54.51 -64.28
C ILE A 673 -22.97 55.17 -64.97
N LYS A 674 -21.77 55.10 -64.38
CA LYS A 674 -20.52 55.62 -64.96
C LYS A 674 -20.13 54.95 -66.29
N ARG A 675 -20.65 53.74 -66.59
CA ARG A 675 -20.41 53.00 -67.83
C ARG A 675 -21.45 53.29 -68.93
N ILE A 676 -22.52 54.02 -68.64
CA ILE A 676 -23.62 54.27 -69.59
C ILE A 676 -23.25 55.44 -70.51
N ASN A 677 -23.28 55.21 -71.84
CA ASN A 677 -23.22 56.28 -72.83
C ASN A 677 -24.43 57.22 -72.66
N GLY A 678 -24.19 58.43 -72.15
CA GLY A 678 -25.22 59.42 -71.79
C GLY A 678 -25.55 59.51 -70.28
N GLY A 679 -24.98 58.64 -69.43
CA GLY A 679 -25.23 58.60 -67.98
C GLY A 679 -24.88 59.90 -67.24
N ALA A 680 -24.10 60.79 -67.84
CA ALA A 680 -23.77 62.12 -67.31
C ALA A 680 -25.00 63.00 -67.01
N ALA A 681 -26.15 62.76 -67.66
CA ALA A 681 -27.41 63.44 -67.33
C ALA A 681 -27.96 63.04 -65.95
N LEU A 682 -27.84 61.74 -65.59
CA LEU A 682 -28.36 61.16 -64.34
C LEU A 682 -27.52 61.57 -63.11
N ASN A 683 -26.30 62.06 -63.31
CA ASN A 683 -25.43 62.54 -62.21
C ASN A 683 -26.03 63.70 -61.39
N LYS A 684 -27.08 64.38 -61.89
CA LYS A 684 -27.81 65.41 -61.13
C LYS A 684 -28.75 64.84 -60.07
N ASP A 685 -29.28 63.64 -60.31
CA ASP A 685 -30.26 62.99 -59.45
C ASP A 685 -29.61 61.96 -58.49
N LEU A 686 -28.31 61.68 -58.67
CA LEU A 686 -27.53 60.83 -57.78
C LEU A 686 -27.25 61.52 -56.43
N VAL A 687 -27.69 60.87 -55.35
CA VAL A 687 -27.32 61.21 -53.97
C VAL A 687 -25.81 60.98 -53.75
N SER A 688 -25.12 61.91 -53.08
CA SER A 688 -23.70 61.71 -52.78
C SER A 688 -23.51 60.56 -51.76
N ILE A 689 -22.51 59.71 -52.01
CA ILE A 689 -22.15 58.59 -51.10
C ILE A 689 -21.80 59.13 -49.70
N SER A 690 -21.21 60.32 -49.61
CA SER A 690 -20.94 61.03 -48.34
C SER A 690 -22.23 61.39 -47.58
N SER A 691 -23.29 61.79 -48.28
CA SER A 691 -24.60 62.09 -47.68
C SER A 691 -25.26 60.83 -47.10
N ILE A 692 -25.16 59.71 -47.83
CA ILE A 692 -25.67 58.41 -47.38
C ILE A 692 -24.87 57.95 -46.14
N MET A 693 -23.53 58.00 -46.19
CA MET A 693 -22.68 57.67 -45.04
C MET A 693 -22.94 58.57 -43.82
N TYR A 694 -23.29 59.84 -44.01
CA TYR A 694 -23.65 60.73 -42.90
C TYR A 694 -24.95 60.29 -42.21
N GLU A 695 -26.01 60.01 -42.98
CA GLU A 695 -27.29 59.55 -42.42
C GLU A 695 -27.17 58.15 -41.79
N ILE A 696 -26.36 57.25 -42.37
CA ILE A 696 -26.00 55.95 -41.76
C ILE A 696 -25.29 56.16 -40.41
N ARG A 697 -24.33 57.10 -40.34
CA ARG A 697 -23.60 57.41 -39.09
C ARG A 697 -24.47 58.07 -38.02
N LYS A 698 -25.53 58.80 -38.40
CA LYS A 698 -26.54 59.32 -37.49
C LYS A 698 -27.29 58.16 -36.84
N TYR A 699 -27.89 57.29 -37.64
CA TYR A 699 -28.69 56.16 -37.13
C TYR A 699 -27.85 55.11 -36.38
N SER A 700 -26.59 54.89 -36.80
CA SER A 700 -25.59 54.10 -36.05
C SER A 700 -25.09 54.76 -34.75
N ARG A 701 -25.69 55.90 -34.32
CA ARG A 701 -25.40 56.63 -33.07
C ARG A 701 -26.67 57.05 -32.30
N THR A 702 -27.86 56.74 -32.82
CA THR A 702 -29.16 57.07 -32.20
C THR A 702 -30.05 55.85 -31.97
N PHE A 703 -29.50 54.64 -32.18
CA PHE A 703 -29.83 53.48 -31.37
C PHE A 703 -29.21 53.72 -29.98
#